data_AF-A0A7X9AKE2-F1
#
_entry.id   AF-A0A7X9AKE2-F1
#
_cell.length_a   1.000
_cell.length_b   1.000
_cell.length_c   1.000
_cell.angle_alpha   90.00
_cell.angle_beta   90.00
_cell.angle_gamma   90.00
#
_symmetry.space_group_name_H-M   'P 1'
#
loop_
_entity.id
_entity.type
_entity.pdbx_description
1 polymer ?
#
loop_
_entity_poly.entity_id
_entity_poly.type
_entity_poly.pdbx_seq_one_letter_code
_entity_poly.pdbx_strand_id
1 'polypeptide(L)'
;EGRRFQSAAINIPNGTLTLEISSNNWTSGYERSVYYCKELPSYKANRFVLDDLPQGPDPLVWKFTWEPDNAPREFSIKLEELYEIPQVKYGDEPGALKVCGYYAGGAYVEPQNNVSYESETEDLNLFGDTTPEGDQVFLLPPGYWNVLLPSGSAGVEETRIRLVPVSSGEMTIVNVPEAVNSAYSVLSLEYGDPDSFTGAIEINEAKDEGDTAKVSFVVNDPKDRDVFPDKENMIITESGKKVEILDITRKVLPPSVVLVLDSSGSMGNLMGATLESAKNFIRGLPDGTYIRVIDFDTDVKVLKGETKDDVIKSLGSVKASGSTKLFDATIEGINLLEGKNRPAVVLFADGADSSIDGQGEGSYATKEDVINVIKDCNIPLYTIGFREGADKQVMKEFAAASKGQYYDARDNKALDSVFEAIGSKFGNSFEVTYKRPTEAALSDTPVVTFILDASASMDMSPEEEEGCDYRMDKTKALFHDFVQDLPDECLMQMISFQTTPVGGTMIRQEQVVTGSKYSIMHAIGSVESYGGTPIIEAVSVGFENLKPIPSNKKAIIFVTDAGLEVDEYEKEKFETLLGQIRDNGINVLWAGIGVTDKEDLFRNVAELSGGRYIVKENASDLKAALDETLQLIRKENDSAVIPLSITINEKTASGDVFNYSATTDVRFTKPKRSGPPAVIAPVSYTAGVRLNTYDNRLSTLVTGTSLPGSETVLSNRMAIDAKSANKAVEVTVKEAFFLEKLMGLDPMDRQFLALELELKNVTSNKIQYSIPSFKNHFYININNEGCYPASDATWLTEKPISAPGEYAVDVYPDKTLSGMIVFVVPKVPVTQFSLHFYDTVYGHVHIPLSGRMIPQLVELDSLPTQAPAKISDAFSMTVKAVDTMDLVQNYQAMENTTFRVIEADFESKVLALLDINPAERLWMKIDTGAGPLMTKMSDVTALLPFGFISPVMLAPSSVSKVRMAYPIANSLLSAKAEIWGDLDTGGLRIPIKDGSPYGSAVNKPTVKAYGMELRVNQLAIYDENTAVADV
;
A
#
# COMPACT_ATOMS: atom_id res chain seq x y z
N GLU A 1 -17.29 35.43 7.26
CA GLU A 1 -16.05 35.19 8.04
C GLU A 1 -15.56 33.74 7.97
N GLY A 2 -16.35 32.78 7.45
CA GLY A 2 -15.93 31.38 7.32
C GLY A 2 -15.74 30.65 8.66
N ARG A 3 -16.33 31.18 9.74
CA ARG A 3 -16.12 30.67 11.11
C ARG A 3 -17.05 29.55 11.52
N ARG A 4 -18.20 29.48 10.85
CA ARG A 4 -19.26 28.53 11.12
C ARG A 4 -19.58 27.76 9.85
N PHE A 5 -19.96 26.51 10.00
CA PHE A 5 -20.46 25.67 8.93
C PHE A 5 -21.68 26.34 8.29
N GLN A 6 -21.59 26.57 6.99
CA GLN A 6 -22.64 27.18 6.20
C GLN A 6 -23.44 26.10 5.47
N SER A 7 -24.75 26.12 5.68
CA SER A 7 -25.71 25.31 4.93
C SER A 7 -26.77 26.24 4.32
N ALA A 8 -27.33 25.89 3.18
CA ALA A 8 -28.43 26.67 2.59
C ALA A 8 -29.69 25.83 2.39
N ALA A 9 -30.82 26.36 2.87
CA ALA A 9 -32.14 25.87 2.53
C ALA A 9 -32.75 26.75 1.43
N ILE A 10 -33.08 26.14 0.29
CA ILE A 10 -33.69 26.82 -0.86
C ILE A 10 -35.09 26.24 -1.07
N ASN A 11 -36.12 27.08 -0.96
CA ASN A 11 -37.50 26.66 -1.21
C ASN A 11 -37.98 27.18 -2.56
N ILE A 12 -38.45 26.26 -3.40
CA ILE A 12 -38.88 26.52 -4.78
C ILE A 12 -40.23 25.83 -4.98
N PRO A 13 -41.36 26.55 -4.83
CA PRO A 13 -42.70 25.96 -4.97
C PRO A 13 -43.09 25.64 -6.42
N ASN A 14 -42.40 26.19 -7.41
CA ASN A 14 -42.61 25.91 -8.84
C ASN A 14 -41.39 26.31 -9.67
N GLY A 15 -41.26 25.73 -10.85
CA GLY A 15 -40.21 26.06 -11.81
C GLY A 15 -38.90 25.32 -11.54
N THR A 16 -37.84 25.76 -12.18
CA THR A 16 -36.49 25.23 -11.98
C THR A 16 -35.50 26.38 -11.83
N LEU A 17 -34.65 26.26 -10.82
CA LEU A 17 -33.65 27.26 -10.49
C LEU A 17 -32.27 26.60 -10.59
N THR A 18 -31.36 27.21 -11.33
CA THR A 18 -29.94 26.81 -11.31
C THR A 18 -29.19 27.77 -10.39
N LEU A 19 -28.47 27.21 -9.43
CA LEU A 19 -27.56 27.92 -8.55
C LEU A 19 -26.12 27.65 -8.99
N GLU A 20 -25.40 28.71 -9.31
CA GLU A 20 -23.95 28.71 -9.55
C GLU A 20 -23.28 29.52 -8.43
N ILE A 21 -22.27 28.94 -7.77
CA ILE A 21 -21.43 29.63 -6.78
C ILE A 21 -19.98 29.57 -7.26
N SER A 22 -19.34 30.73 -7.37
CA SER A 22 -17.96 30.81 -7.83
C SER A 22 -17.09 31.78 -7.04
N SER A 23 -15.78 31.50 -7.02
CA SER A 23 -14.74 32.36 -6.44
C SER A 23 -13.37 31.92 -6.97
N ASN A 24 -12.49 32.87 -7.28
CA ASN A 24 -11.10 32.59 -7.62
C ASN A 24 -10.20 33.48 -6.75
N ASN A 25 -9.29 32.87 -5.99
CA ASN A 25 -8.34 33.56 -5.12
C ASN A 25 -6.95 32.92 -5.23
N TRP A 26 -5.89 33.66 -4.89
CA TRP A 26 -4.52 33.14 -4.84
C TRP A 26 -4.08 32.87 -3.40
N THR A 27 -3.45 31.72 -3.16
CA THR A 27 -2.90 31.33 -1.85
C THR A 27 -1.69 30.40 -2.00
N SER A 28 -0.60 30.66 -1.29
CA SER A 28 0.61 29.79 -1.29
C SER A 28 1.14 29.42 -2.69
N GLY A 29 1.02 30.32 -3.68
CA GLY A 29 1.45 30.06 -5.06
C GLY A 29 0.44 29.29 -5.94
N TYR A 30 -0.73 28.96 -5.42
CA TYR A 30 -1.81 28.29 -6.15
C TYR A 30 -3.01 29.22 -6.39
N GLU A 31 -3.62 29.14 -7.58
CA GLU A 31 -4.97 29.66 -7.80
C GLU A 31 -5.97 28.66 -7.22
N ARG A 32 -6.66 29.07 -6.18
CA ARG A 32 -7.76 28.32 -5.57
C ARG A 32 -9.08 28.77 -6.19
N SER A 33 -9.72 27.86 -6.89
CA SER A 33 -10.99 28.09 -7.58
C SER A 33 -12.13 27.34 -6.92
N VAL A 34 -13.28 27.98 -6.83
CA VAL A 34 -14.54 27.39 -6.39
C VAL A 34 -15.51 27.47 -7.55
N TYR A 35 -16.11 26.34 -7.92
CA TYR A 35 -17.17 26.29 -8.93
C TYR A 35 -18.20 25.23 -8.55
N TYR A 36 -19.25 25.66 -7.86
CA TYR A 36 -20.38 24.82 -7.46
C TYR A 36 -21.57 25.13 -8.36
N CYS A 37 -22.18 24.12 -8.98
CA CYS A 37 -23.35 24.30 -9.82
C CYS A 37 -24.40 23.24 -9.49
N LYS A 38 -25.64 23.66 -9.24
CA LYS A 38 -26.74 22.75 -8.92
C LYS A 38 -28.05 23.22 -9.55
N GLU A 39 -28.74 22.30 -10.21
CA GLU A 39 -30.08 22.51 -10.71
C GLU A 39 -31.11 22.06 -9.66
N LEU A 40 -32.10 22.89 -9.40
CA LEU A 40 -33.07 22.73 -8.31
C LEU A 40 -34.50 22.77 -8.87
N PRO A 41 -34.97 21.67 -9.49
CA PRO A 41 -36.30 21.58 -10.05
C PRO A 41 -37.39 21.31 -9.00
N SER A 42 -38.45 22.13 -8.96
CA SER A 42 -39.53 21.99 -7.98
C SER A 42 -40.29 20.65 -8.04
N TYR A 43 -40.22 19.95 -9.19
CA TYR A 43 -40.87 18.63 -9.33
C TYR A 43 -40.13 17.53 -8.56
N LYS A 44 -38.83 17.71 -8.27
CA LYS A 44 -38.07 16.78 -7.40
C LYS A 44 -38.38 17.03 -5.93
N ALA A 45 -38.21 18.28 -5.50
CA ALA A 45 -38.47 18.71 -4.13
C ALA A 45 -38.87 20.19 -4.08
N ASN A 46 -39.66 20.56 -3.08
CA ASN A 46 -40.00 21.96 -2.82
C ASN A 46 -39.00 22.64 -1.87
N ARG A 47 -38.20 21.87 -1.14
CA ARG A 47 -37.13 22.32 -0.23
C ARG A 47 -35.87 21.54 -0.56
N PHE A 48 -34.82 22.26 -0.94
CA PHE A 48 -33.47 21.73 -1.11
C PHE A 48 -32.61 22.18 0.05
N VAL A 49 -31.83 21.25 0.60
CA VAL A 49 -30.83 21.53 1.63
C VAL A 49 -29.46 21.26 1.04
N LEU A 50 -28.62 22.29 1.04
CA LEU A 50 -27.27 22.27 0.48
C LEU A 50 -26.28 22.28 1.64
N ASP A 51 -25.97 21.10 2.16
CA ASP A 51 -24.95 20.90 3.20
C ASP A 51 -23.55 20.69 2.60
N ASP A 52 -23.45 20.52 1.28
CA ASP A 52 -22.23 20.32 0.49
C ASP A 52 -21.64 21.63 -0.06
N LEU A 53 -22.06 22.78 0.48
CA LEU A 53 -21.54 24.07 0.07
C LEU A 53 -20.02 24.15 0.34
N PRO A 54 -19.23 24.75 -0.56
CA PRO A 54 -17.82 25.01 -0.32
C PRO A 54 -17.61 25.85 0.96
N GLN A 55 -16.85 25.32 1.92
CA GLN A 55 -16.55 26.00 3.18
C GLN A 55 -15.23 26.79 3.07
N GLY A 56 -15.18 27.97 3.68
CA GLY A 56 -14.00 28.83 3.68
C GLY A 56 -14.33 30.30 4.00
N PRO A 57 -13.31 31.14 4.20
CA PRO A 57 -13.49 32.58 4.39
C PRO A 57 -13.61 33.35 3.06
N ASP A 58 -13.51 32.68 1.92
CA ASP A 58 -13.54 33.31 0.60
C ASP A 58 -14.85 34.07 0.34
N PRO A 59 -14.79 35.22 -0.35
CA PRO A 59 -15.99 35.84 -0.87
C PRO A 59 -16.56 35.01 -2.02
N LEU A 60 -17.75 34.45 -1.82
CA LEU A 60 -18.44 33.65 -2.84
C LEU A 60 -19.45 34.50 -3.63
N VAL A 61 -19.45 34.37 -4.95
CA VAL A 61 -20.46 34.97 -5.83
C VAL A 61 -21.56 33.96 -6.08
N TRP A 62 -22.79 34.27 -5.66
CA TRP A 62 -23.96 33.42 -5.89
C TRP A 62 -24.77 33.96 -7.08
N LYS A 63 -24.94 33.14 -8.10
CA LYS A 63 -25.64 33.46 -9.33
C LYS A 63 -26.81 32.49 -9.50
N PHE A 64 -27.99 33.06 -9.62
CA PHE A 64 -29.23 32.32 -9.84
C PHE A 64 -29.71 32.54 -11.27
N THR A 65 -29.96 31.45 -11.98
CA THR A 65 -30.45 31.48 -13.37
C THR A 65 -31.63 30.53 -13.53
N TRP A 66 -32.46 30.78 -14.54
CA TRP A 66 -33.59 29.93 -14.89
C TRP A 66 -33.89 30.07 -16.38
N GLU A 67 -34.46 29.01 -16.95
CA GLU A 67 -34.99 29.05 -18.31
C GLU A 67 -36.34 29.79 -18.34
N PRO A 68 -36.61 30.65 -19.34
CA PRO A 68 -37.85 31.43 -19.41
C PRO A 68 -39.13 30.58 -19.32
N ASP A 69 -39.11 29.39 -19.92
CA ASP A 69 -40.27 28.49 -19.99
C ASP A 69 -40.53 27.71 -18.69
N ASN A 70 -39.57 27.72 -17.76
CA ASN A 70 -39.66 27.01 -16.48
C ASN A 70 -39.25 27.91 -15.29
N ALA A 71 -39.46 29.22 -15.44
CA ALA A 71 -39.06 30.21 -14.45
C ALA A 71 -39.82 30.03 -13.11
N PRO A 72 -39.13 30.08 -11.96
CA PRO A 72 -39.79 30.07 -10.68
C PRO A 72 -40.55 31.39 -10.46
N ARG A 73 -41.81 31.31 -10.05
CA ARG A 73 -42.64 32.49 -9.72
C ARG A 73 -42.18 33.17 -8.44
N GLU A 74 -41.76 32.37 -7.47
CA GLU A 74 -41.18 32.80 -6.21
C GLU A 74 -40.18 31.73 -5.77
N PHE A 75 -39.13 32.14 -5.06
CA PHE A 75 -38.26 31.23 -4.33
C PHE A 75 -37.70 31.97 -3.11
N SER A 76 -37.25 31.21 -2.11
CA SER A 76 -36.61 31.77 -0.92
C SER A 76 -35.31 31.04 -0.62
N ILE A 77 -34.35 31.78 -0.07
CA ILE A 77 -33.05 31.25 0.33
C ILE A 77 -32.87 31.59 1.80
N LYS A 78 -32.44 30.59 2.56
CA LYS A 78 -32.00 30.75 3.95
C LYS A 78 -30.60 30.18 4.05
N LEU A 79 -29.60 31.04 4.21
CA LEU A 79 -28.25 30.64 4.59
C LEU A 79 -28.17 30.53 6.11
N GLU A 80 -27.77 29.37 6.60
CA GLU A 80 -27.68 29.04 8.02
C GLU A 80 -26.21 28.89 8.44
N GLU A 81 -25.83 29.52 9.55
CA GLU A 81 -24.50 29.37 10.16
C GLU A 81 -24.61 28.52 11.43
N LEU A 82 -24.47 27.20 11.27
CA LEU A 82 -24.91 26.22 12.29
C LEU A 82 -23.88 25.97 13.39
N TYR A 83 -22.71 25.43 13.06
CA TYR A 83 -21.71 24.96 14.02
C TYR A 83 -20.38 25.67 13.83
N GLU A 84 -19.55 25.78 14.87
CA GLU A 84 -18.17 26.23 14.68
C GLU A 84 -17.37 25.19 13.90
N ILE A 85 -16.59 25.66 12.92
CA ILE A 85 -15.65 24.83 12.16
C ILE A 85 -14.22 25.28 12.48
N PRO A 86 -13.23 24.38 12.35
CA PRO A 86 -11.84 24.72 12.61
C PRO A 86 -11.38 25.88 11.76
N GLN A 87 -10.63 26.81 12.34
CA GLN A 87 -10.19 27.99 11.61
C GLN A 87 -8.99 27.67 10.72
N VAL A 88 -9.01 28.21 9.50
CA VAL A 88 -7.89 28.15 8.56
C VAL A 88 -7.21 29.52 8.50
N LYS A 89 -5.90 29.54 8.71
CA LYS A 89 -5.07 30.73 8.48
C LYS A 89 -4.55 30.70 7.05
N TYR A 90 -5.08 31.57 6.21
CA TYR A 90 -4.57 31.77 4.86
C TYR A 90 -3.30 32.62 4.89
N GLY A 91 -2.38 32.33 3.98
CA GLY A 91 -1.09 32.98 3.88
C GLY A 91 -0.28 32.44 2.71
N ASP A 92 0.90 33.02 2.50
CA ASP A 92 1.79 32.68 1.39
C ASP A 92 2.66 31.45 1.68
N GLU A 93 2.74 31.00 2.95
CA GLU A 93 3.43 29.77 3.31
C GLU A 93 2.48 28.56 3.19
N PRO A 94 2.98 27.40 2.72
CA PRO A 94 2.20 26.18 2.77
C PRO A 94 1.94 25.73 4.22
N GLY A 95 0.87 24.96 4.40
CA GLY A 95 0.63 24.21 5.63
C GLY A 95 0.97 22.73 5.44
N ALA A 96 0.83 21.95 6.51
CA ALA A 96 1.00 20.50 6.43
C ALA A 96 -0.16 19.74 7.06
N LEU A 97 -0.39 18.53 6.58
CA LEU A 97 -1.32 17.56 7.14
C LEU A 97 -0.56 16.27 7.42
N LYS A 98 -0.68 15.71 8.62
CA LYS A 98 -0.10 14.40 8.97
C LYS A 98 -1.23 13.44 9.35
N VAL A 99 -1.34 12.30 8.67
CA VAL A 99 -2.32 11.24 8.98
C VAL A 99 -1.61 10.11 9.71
N CYS A 100 -2.03 9.87 10.95
CA CYS A 100 -1.46 8.86 11.84
C CYS A 100 -2.40 7.67 12.03
N GLY A 101 -1.82 6.48 12.19
CA GLY A 101 -2.55 5.28 12.62
C GLY A 101 -3.38 4.61 11.52
N TYR A 102 -3.01 4.78 10.25
CA TYR A 102 -3.62 4.07 9.12
C TYR A 102 -2.55 3.55 8.18
N TYR A 103 -2.53 2.23 7.98
CA TYR A 103 -1.42 1.54 7.32
C TYR A 103 -1.87 0.70 6.10
N ALA A 104 -3.18 0.56 5.89
CA ALA A 104 -3.74 -0.18 4.77
C ALA A 104 -3.73 0.71 3.51
N GLY A 105 -2.75 0.53 2.63
CA GLY A 105 -2.70 1.26 1.34
C GLY A 105 -2.27 2.74 1.43
N GLY A 106 -1.93 3.24 2.63
CA GLY A 106 -1.57 4.65 2.85
C GLY A 106 -2.80 5.54 3.00
N ALA A 107 -2.63 6.85 2.85
CA ALA A 107 -3.71 7.83 2.83
C ALA A 107 -3.42 8.82 1.71
N TYR A 108 -4.45 9.44 1.15
CA TYR A 108 -4.31 10.56 0.23
C TYR A 108 -5.27 11.67 0.62
N VAL A 109 -5.14 12.83 -0.04
CA VAL A 109 -5.96 14.00 0.23
C VAL A 109 -6.59 14.53 -1.05
N GLU A 110 -7.76 15.14 -0.92
CA GLU A 110 -8.40 15.88 -2.00
C GLU A 110 -8.94 17.20 -1.46
N PRO A 111 -9.09 18.22 -2.31
CA PRO A 111 -9.85 19.41 -1.96
C PRO A 111 -11.31 19.06 -1.63
N GLN A 112 -12.03 19.98 -1.00
CA GLN A 112 -13.49 19.88 -0.94
C GLN A 112 -14.09 19.71 -2.34
N ASN A 113 -15.22 19.01 -2.44
CA ASN A 113 -15.98 18.94 -3.70
C ASN A 113 -16.18 20.36 -4.27
N ASN A 114 -16.03 20.52 -5.58
CA ASN A 114 -16.18 21.80 -6.28
C ASN A 114 -15.12 22.86 -5.94
N VAL A 115 -14.02 22.47 -5.28
CA VAL A 115 -12.83 23.32 -5.05
C VAL A 115 -11.64 22.71 -5.76
N SER A 116 -10.85 23.53 -6.46
CA SER A 116 -9.59 23.11 -7.08
C SER A 116 -8.44 24.05 -6.69
N TYR A 117 -7.22 23.53 -6.80
CA TYR A 117 -5.99 24.29 -6.65
C TYR A 117 -5.13 24.03 -7.89
N GLU A 118 -4.76 25.10 -8.58
CA GLU A 118 -3.99 25.03 -9.83
C GLU A 118 -2.71 25.87 -9.70
N SER A 119 -1.62 25.38 -10.28
CA SER A 119 -0.34 26.10 -10.37
C SER A 119 0.25 25.89 -11.77
N GLU A 120 0.91 26.91 -12.31
CA GLU A 120 1.53 26.85 -13.64
C GLU A 120 2.80 26.00 -13.67
N THR A 121 3.42 25.76 -12.52
CA THR A 121 4.77 25.16 -12.44
C THR A 121 4.84 23.91 -11.60
N GLU A 122 3.83 23.62 -10.77
CA GLU A 122 3.90 22.53 -9.77
C GLU A 122 2.58 21.80 -9.57
N ASP A 123 2.62 20.48 -9.69
CA ASP A 123 1.51 19.62 -9.28
C ASP A 123 1.50 19.44 -7.76
N LEU A 124 0.31 19.41 -7.16
CA LEU A 124 0.15 19.12 -5.74
C LEU A 124 0.42 17.65 -5.44
N ASN A 125 1.26 17.38 -4.45
CA ASN A 125 1.42 16.03 -3.93
C ASN A 125 0.21 15.66 -3.06
N LEU A 126 -0.77 14.99 -3.67
CA LEU A 126 -1.98 14.51 -3.01
C LEU A 126 -1.82 13.13 -2.34
N PHE A 127 -0.72 12.42 -2.61
CA PHE A 127 -0.48 11.06 -2.10
C PHE A 127 0.37 11.02 -0.83
N GLY A 128 1.04 12.14 -0.51
CA GLY A 128 1.81 12.31 0.72
C GLY A 128 3.14 11.56 0.69
N ASP A 129 3.97 11.86 1.68
CA ASP A 129 5.22 11.18 1.92
C ASP A 129 5.13 10.31 3.19
N THR A 130 5.66 9.09 3.11
CA THR A 130 5.64 8.13 4.22
C THR A 130 6.76 8.46 5.22
N THR A 131 6.41 8.57 6.50
CA THR A 131 7.35 8.74 7.63
C THR A 131 7.96 7.41 8.09
N PRO A 132 9.05 7.41 8.88
CA PRO A 132 9.62 6.17 9.45
C PRO A 132 8.64 5.37 10.31
N GLU A 133 7.61 6.01 10.87
CA GLU A 133 6.53 5.38 11.64
C GLU A 133 5.43 4.78 10.76
N GLY A 134 5.45 5.04 9.44
CA GLY A 134 4.42 4.64 8.49
C GLY A 134 3.27 5.63 8.33
N ASP A 135 3.28 6.75 9.06
CA ASP A 135 2.31 7.84 8.90
C ASP A 135 2.51 8.58 7.56
N GLN A 136 1.46 9.21 7.03
CA GLN A 136 1.51 10.00 5.79
C GLN A 136 1.57 11.49 6.09
N VAL A 137 2.45 12.23 5.40
CA VAL A 137 2.60 13.68 5.54
C VAL A 137 2.42 14.37 4.20
N PHE A 138 1.58 15.40 4.18
CA PHE A 138 1.24 16.19 2.99
C PHE A 138 1.65 17.64 3.23
N LEU A 139 2.31 18.26 2.26
CA LEU A 139 2.49 19.71 2.22
C LEU A 139 1.43 20.28 1.28
N LEU A 140 0.56 21.14 1.79
CA LEU A 140 -0.67 21.55 1.10
C LEU A 140 -0.91 23.06 1.25
N PRO A 141 -1.52 23.72 0.24
CA PRO A 141 -1.95 25.10 0.39
C PRO A 141 -3.03 25.21 1.49
N PRO A 142 -3.10 26.36 2.17
CA PRO A 142 -4.09 26.58 3.22
C PRO A 142 -5.52 26.40 2.71
N GLY A 143 -6.34 25.65 3.45
CA GLY A 143 -7.72 25.36 3.10
C GLY A 143 -8.29 24.19 3.89
N TYR A 144 -9.52 23.79 3.58
CA TYR A 144 -10.07 22.52 4.07
C TYR A 144 -9.86 21.43 3.03
N TRP A 145 -9.47 20.26 3.54
CA TRP A 145 -9.14 19.07 2.78
C TRP A 145 -9.98 17.89 3.27
N ASN A 146 -10.30 16.97 2.37
CA ASN A 146 -10.74 15.64 2.77
C ASN A 146 -9.50 14.74 2.83
N VAL A 147 -9.43 13.87 3.84
CA VAL A 147 -8.47 12.76 3.88
C VAL A 147 -9.21 11.50 3.46
N LEU A 148 -8.62 10.76 2.52
CA LEU A 148 -9.15 9.55 1.97
C LEU A 148 -8.27 8.38 2.41
N LEU A 149 -8.93 7.35 2.93
CA LEU A 149 -8.33 6.16 3.51
C LEU A 149 -8.72 4.98 2.60
N PRO A 150 -7.87 4.58 1.65
CA PRO A 150 -8.16 3.47 0.74
C PRO A 150 -8.33 2.18 1.55
N SER A 151 -9.54 1.62 1.51
CA SER A 151 -9.92 0.40 2.23
C SER A 151 -9.19 -0.86 1.77
N GLY A 152 -8.29 -0.75 0.78
CA GLY A 152 -7.66 -1.87 0.09
C GLY A 152 -8.72 -2.78 -0.48
N SER A 153 -8.81 -3.98 0.07
CA SER A 153 -9.72 -5.03 -0.37
C SER A 153 -11.04 -5.09 0.44
N ALA A 154 -11.31 -4.18 1.37
CA ALA A 154 -12.42 -4.32 2.33
C ALA A 154 -13.86 -4.20 1.75
N GLY A 155 -14.05 -4.23 0.43
CA GLY A 155 -15.37 -4.06 -0.20
C GLY A 155 -15.95 -2.65 -0.05
N VAL A 156 -15.15 -1.71 0.46
CA VAL A 156 -15.44 -0.28 0.57
C VAL A 156 -14.60 0.41 -0.50
N GLU A 157 -15.24 1.19 -1.37
CA GLU A 157 -14.55 1.93 -2.43
C GLU A 157 -13.66 3.02 -1.83
N GLU A 158 -14.22 3.81 -0.90
CA GLU A 158 -13.49 4.91 -0.30
C GLU A 158 -14.01 5.26 1.10
N THR A 159 -13.08 5.72 1.95
CA THR A 159 -13.34 6.12 3.33
C THR A 159 -12.83 7.52 3.58
N ARG A 160 -13.67 8.40 4.10
CA ARG A 160 -13.37 9.85 4.16
C ARG A 160 -13.36 10.42 5.57
N ILE A 161 -12.48 11.40 5.78
CA ILE A 161 -12.48 12.35 6.88
C ILE A 161 -12.61 13.73 6.26
N ARG A 162 -13.75 14.41 6.48
CA ARG A 162 -14.07 15.65 5.77
C ARG A 162 -13.70 16.91 6.56
N LEU A 163 -13.41 17.97 5.81
CA LEU A 163 -13.18 19.32 6.33
C LEU A 163 -12.00 19.44 7.32
N VAL A 164 -10.91 18.71 7.05
CA VAL A 164 -9.66 18.81 7.83
C VAL A 164 -8.96 20.13 7.49
N PRO A 165 -8.68 21.00 8.48
CA PRO A 165 -8.06 22.29 8.22
C PRO A 165 -6.56 22.15 7.95
N VAL A 166 -6.05 22.86 6.96
CA VAL A 166 -4.61 23.10 6.76
C VAL A 166 -4.39 24.60 6.82
N SER A 167 -3.53 25.05 7.72
CA SER A 167 -3.22 26.48 7.93
C SER A 167 -1.80 26.79 7.51
N SER A 168 -1.60 28.00 6.96
CA SER A 168 -0.29 28.51 6.55
C SER A 168 0.70 28.46 7.71
N GLY A 169 1.87 27.84 7.50
CA GLY A 169 2.92 27.70 8.50
C GLY A 169 2.59 26.77 9.68
N GLU A 170 1.53 25.97 9.56
CA GLU A 170 1.06 25.06 10.61
C GLU A 170 0.82 23.64 10.07
N MET A 171 1.03 22.64 10.93
CA MET A 171 0.70 21.25 10.71
C MET A 171 -0.59 20.89 11.45
N THR A 172 -1.46 20.16 10.75
CA THR A 172 -2.62 19.49 11.35
C THR A 172 -2.35 17.99 11.42
N ILE A 173 -2.41 17.42 12.63
CA ILE A 173 -2.19 15.99 12.86
C ILE A 173 -3.55 15.31 13.00
N VAL A 174 -3.91 14.43 12.07
CA VAL A 174 -5.13 13.61 12.06
C VAL A 174 -4.81 12.24 12.64
N ASN A 175 -5.60 11.77 13.60
CA ASN A 175 -5.47 10.42 14.16
C ASN A 175 -6.67 9.57 13.72
N VAL A 176 -6.39 8.49 12.99
CA VAL A 176 -7.40 7.53 12.55
C VAL A 176 -7.74 6.57 13.69
N PRO A 177 -9.04 6.34 13.99
CA PRO A 177 -9.44 5.39 15.03
C PRO A 177 -9.05 3.96 14.72
N GLU A 178 -8.56 3.22 15.71
CA GLU A 178 -8.25 1.78 15.61
C GLU A 178 -9.47 0.92 15.18
N ALA A 179 -10.68 1.39 15.49
CA ALA A 179 -11.93 0.79 15.04
C ALA A 179 -12.03 0.68 13.51
N VAL A 180 -11.50 1.67 12.77
CA VAL A 180 -11.50 1.66 11.29
C VAL A 180 -10.57 0.56 10.77
N ASN A 181 -9.34 0.49 11.30
CA ASN A 181 -8.40 -0.57 10.91
C ASN A 181 -8.96 -1.97 11.22
N SER A 182 -9.55 -2.15 12.41
CA SER A 182 -10.15 -3.42 12.82
C SER A 182 -11.29 -3.86 11.91
N ALA A 183 -12.18 -2.93 11.56
CA ALA A 183 -13.30 -3.21 10.67
C ALA A 183 -12.80 -3.63 9.28
N TYR A 184 -11.84 -2.89 8.73
CA TYR A 184 -11.39 -3.12 7.35
C TYR A 184 -10.53 -4.36 7.22
N SER A 185 -9.76 -4.72 8.24
CA SER A 185 -9.08 -6.02 8.27
C SER A 185 -10.05 -7.20 8.21
N VAL A 186 -11.19 -7.14 8.91
CA VAL A 186 -12.22 -8.20 8.86
C VAL A 186 -12.93 -8.21 7.51
N LEU A 187 -13.36 -7.03 7.04
CA LEU A 187 -14.04 -6.91 5.75
C LEU A 187 -13.14 -7.30 4.57
N SER A 188 -11.83 -7.08 4.67
CA SER A 188 -10.84 -7.55 3.69
C SER A 188 -10.72 -9.08 3.62
N LEU A 189 -11.01 -9.80 4.70
CA LEU A 189 -11.10 -11.28 4.66
C LEU A 189 -12.40 -11.74 4.00
N GLU A 190 -13.48 -10.96 4.12
CA GLU A 190 -14.80 -11.33 3.62
C GLU A 190 -15.01 -10.97 2.14
N TYR A 191 -14.62 -9.75 1.76
CA TYR A 191 -14.91 -9.15 0.45
C TYR A 191 -13.65 -8.92 -0.40
N GLY A 192 -12.47 -9.22 0.14
CA GLY A 192 -11.22 -8.83 -0.48
C GLY A 192 -10.85 -9.52 -1.76
N ASP A 193 -10.43 -8.70 -2.74
CA ASP A 193 -9.57 -9.17 -3.82
C ASP A 193 -8.23 -9.65 -3.20
N PRO A 194 -7.87 -10.93 -3.39
CA PRO A 194 -6.60 -11.50 -2.94
C PRO A 194 -5.36 -10.66 -3.30
N ASP A 195 -5.39 -9.98 -4.46
CA ASP A 195 -4.25 -9.21 -4.97
C ASP A 195 -4.07 -7.86 -4.24
N SER A 196 -5.08 -7.40 -3.49
CA SER A 196 -5.09 -6.14 -2.74
C SER A 196 -5.21 -6.32 -1.22
N PHE A 197 -5.18 -7.57 -0.75
CA PHE A 197 -5.21 -7.90 0.67
C PHE A 197 -4.03 -7.24 1.40
N THR A 198 -4.27 -6.50 2.47
CA THR A 198 -3.25 -5.77 3.25
C THR A 198 -2.80 -6.53 4.51
N GLY A 199 -3.49 -7.63 4.81
CA GLY A 199 -3.24 -8.50 5.96
C GLY A 199 -4.27 -8.34 7.07
N ALA A 200 -4.54 -9.42 7.79
CA ALA A 200 -5.55 -9.44 8.86
C ALA A 200 -5.26 -10.49 9.94
N ILE A 201 -5.85 -10.29 11.12
CA ILE A 201 -5.88 -11.31 12.17
C ILE A 201 -7.18 -12.11 12.06
N GLU A 202 -7.06 -13.43 11.98
CA GLU A 202 -8.20 -14.34 12.08
C GLU A 202 -8.21 -14.97 13.47
N ILE A 203 -9.25 -14.68 14.26
CA ILE A 203 -9.40 -15.24 15.61
C ILE A 203 -10.18 -16.56 15.49
N ASN A 204 -9.49 -17.69 15.71
CA ASN A 204 -10.04 -19.03 15.54
C ASN A 204 -10.90 -19.46 16.73
N GLU A 205 -10.41 -19.21 17.95
CA GLU A 205 -11.05 -19.65 19.19
C GLU A 205 -10.72 -18.68 20.31
N ALA A 206 -11.71 -18.37 21.15
CA ALA A 206 -11.53 -17.61 22.37
C ALA A 206 -12.25 -18.31 23.53
N LYS A 207 -11.53 -18.56 24.62
CA LYS A 207 -12.02 -19.32 25.77
C LYS A 207 -11.89 -18.53 27.07
N ASP A 208 -13.00 -18.46 27.80
CA ASP A 208 -13.07 -17.93 29.17
C ASP A 208 -12.55 -19.00 30.15
N GLU A 209 -11.49 -18.69 30.89
CA GLU A 209 -10.92 -19.55 31.94
C GLU A 209 -11.05 -18.91 33.34
N GLY A 210 -12.02 -18.00 33.52
CA GLY A 210 -12.29 -17.32 34.79
C GLY A 210 -11.47 -16.04 34.93
N ASP A 211 -10.33 -16.10 35.62
CA ASP A 211 -9.46 -14.93 35.83
C ASP A 211 -8.56 -14.64 34.60
N THR A 212 -8.45 -15.61 33.69
CA THR A 212 -7.68 -15.52 32.46
C THR A 212 -8.54 -15.91 31.26
N ALA A 213 -8.14 -15.46 30.08
CA ALA A 213 -8.70 -15.91 28.81
C ALA A 213 -7.57 -16.37 27.90
N LYS A 214 -7.90 -17.33 27.04
CA LYS A 214 -7.01 -17.89 26.04
C LYS A 214 -7.60 -17.68 24.66
N VAL A 215 -6.79 -17.18 23.73
CA VAL A 215 -7.21 -16.88 22.36
C VAL A 215 -6.23 -17.49 21.39
N SER A 216 -6.75 -18.25 20.43
CA SER A 216 -6.01 -18.80 19.29
C SER A 216 -6.31 -17.95 18.06
N PHE A 217 -5.27 -17.48 17.37
CA PHE A 217 -5.42 -16.65 16.18
C PHE A 217 -4.34 -16.94 15.14
N VAL A 218 -4.61 -16.59 13.88
CA VAL A 218 -3.64 -16.60 12.77
C VAL A 218 -3.47 -15.17 12.26
N VAL A 219 -2.24 -14.81 11.89
CA VAL A 219 -1.97 -13.59 11.14
C VAL A 219 -1.81 -13.95 9.67
N ASN A 220 -2.77 -13.51 8.85
CA ASN A 220 -2.74 -13.67 7.40
C ASN A 220 -2.00 -12.45 6.82
N ASP A 221 -0.72 -12.60 6.44
CA ASP A 221 0.05 -11.54 5.78
C ASP A 221 0.10 -11.76 4.26
N PRO A 222 -0.27 -10.78 3.42
CA PRO A 222 -0.30 -10.91 1.97
C PRO A 222 1.09 -11.06 1.33
N LYS A 223 2.15 -10.60 2.03
CA LYS A 223 3.54 -10.62 1.53
C LYS A 223 4.33 -11.78 2.10
N ASP A 224 3.65 -12.72 2.78
CA ASP A 224 4.26 -13.93 3.32
C ASP A 224 5.48 -13.62 4.20
N ARG A 225 5.27 -12.74 5.17
CA ARG A 225 6.29 -12.40 6.16
C ARG A 225 6.02 -13.17 7.45
N ASP A 226 7.10 -13.62 8.09
CA ASP A 226 7.03 -14.07 9.47
C ASP A 226 6.62 -12.89 10.37
N VAL A 227 5.65 -13.13 11.25
CA VAL A 227 5.16 -12.16 12.24
C VAL A 227 5.62 -12.59 13.62
N PHE A 228 6.10 -11.65 14.44
CA PHE A 228 6.64 -11.95 15.77
C PHE A 228 5.91 -11.13 16.85
N PRO A 229 4.65 -11.49 17.18
CA PRO A 229 3.93 -10.80 18.24
C PRO A 229 4.60 -11.05 19.61
N ASP A 230 4.78 -9.98 20.36
CA ASP A 230 5.28 -9.95 21.72
C ASP A 230 4.44 -9.00 22.58
N LYS A 231 4.82 -8.82 23.85
CA LYS A 231 4.05 -8.01 24.79
C LYS A 231 4.15 -6.50 24.55
N GLU A 232 5.14 -6.04 23.80
CA GLU A 232 5.38 -4.64 23.50
C GLU A 232 4.65 -4.22 22.23
N ASN A 233 4.58 -5.11 21.24
CA ASN A 233 3.97 -4.85 19.94
C ASN A 233 2.49 -5.28 19.82
N MET A 234 2.00 -6.11 20.75
CA MET A 234 0.62 -6.60 20.78
C MET A 234 -0.24 -5.86 21.81
N ILE A 235 -1.45 -5.48 21.39
CA ILE A 235 -2.48 -4.89 22.25
C ILE A 235 -3.70 -5.79 22.19
N ILE A 236 -4.25 -6.12 23.36
CA ILE A 236 -5.55 -6.79 23.48
C ILE A 236 -6.47 -5.89 24.28
N THR A 237 -7.72 -5.76 23.82
CA THR A 237 -8.78 -5.11 24.59
C THR A 237 -9.99 -6.02 24.74
N GLU A 238 -10.47 -6.19 25.97
CA GLU A 238 -11.71 -6.90 26.29
C GLU A 238 -12.69 -5.89 26.92
N SER A 239 -13.92 -5.79 26.39
CA SER A 239 -14.95 -4.87 26.93
C SER A 239 -14.46 -3.41 27.10
N GLY A 240 -13.68 -2.91 26.13
CA GLY A 240 -13.16 -1.54 26.13
C GLY A 240 -11.97 -1.28 27.07
N LYS A 241 -11.41 -2.31 27.73
CA LYS A 241 -10.20 -2.19 28.57
C LYS A 241 -9.02 -2.91 27.94
N LYS A 242 -7.86 -2.23 27.90
CA LYS A 242 -6.56 -2.88 27.63
C LYS A 242 -6.25 -3.88 28.74
N VAL A 243 -5.87 -5.10 28.37
CA VAL A 243 -5.58 -6.20 29.30
C VAL A 243 -4.08 -6.47 29.44
N GLU A 244 -3.70 -7.19 30.49
CA GLU A 244 -2.31 -7.62 30.71
C GLU A 244 -2.06 -8.95 30.00
N ILE A 245 -1.12 -8.96 29.04
CA ILE A 245 -0.72 -10.17 28.31
C ILE A 245 0.24 -10.99 29.18
N LEU A 246 -0.15 -12.23 29.48
CA LEU A 246 0.62 -13.14 30.34
C LEU A 246 1.61 -13.98 29.53
N ASP A 247 1.17 -14.53 28.41
CA ASP A 247 1.97 -15.39 27.54
C ASP A 247 1.52 -15.29 26.08
N ILE A 248 2.48 -15.35 25.15
CA ILE A 248 2.23 -15.47 23.71
C ILE A 248 3.08 -16.65 23.23
N THR A 249 2.43 -17.67 22.69
CA THR A 249 3.09 -18.87 22.18
C THR A 249 2.77 -19.03 20.70
N ARG A 250 3.80 -19.01 19.83
CA ARG A 250 3.66 -19.42 18.42
C ARG A 250 3.34 -20.92 18.37
N LYS A 251 2.21 -21.28 17.75
CA LYS A 251 1.78 -22.67 17.59
C LYS A 251 2.50 -23.28 16.39
N VAL A 252 3.68 -23.83 16.64
CA VAL A 252 4.51 -24.51 15.63
C VAL A 252 4.03 -25.95 15.34
N LEU A 253 2.80 -26.32 15.73
CA LEU A 253 2.29 -27.65 15.38
C LEU A 253 2.12 -27.73 13.86
N PRO A 254 2.80 -28.65 13.18
CA PRO A 254 2.76 -28.73 11.72
C PRO A 254 1.32 -29.04 11.25
N PRO A 255 0.87 -28.44 10.14
CA PRO A 255 -0.46 -28.70 9.61
C PRO A 255 -0.61 -30.17 9.15
N SER A 256 -1.85 -30.56 8.91
CA SER A 256 -2.16 -31.79 8.16
C SER A 256 -2.76 -31.38 6.82
N VAL A 257 -2.07 -31.69 5.73
CA VAL A 257 -2.43 -31.20 4.40
C VAL A 257 -2.81 -32.39 3.51
N VAL A 258 -3.86 -32.24 2.71
CA VAL A 258 -4.10 -33.10 1.55
C VAL A 258 -4.03 -32.24 0.30
N LEU A 259 -3.07 -32.55 -0.58
CA LEU A 259 -3.00 -31.95 -1.91
C LEU A 259 -3.81 -32.81 -2.88
N VAL A 260 -4.91 -32.25 -3.38
CA VAL A 260 -5.79 -32.88 -4.38
C VAL A 260 -5.41 -32.32 -5.74
N LEU A 261 -4.77 -33.15 -6.57
CA LEU A 261 -4.08 -32.75 -7.78
C LEU A 261 -4.75 -33.36 -9.01
N ASP A 262 -5.26 -32.48 -9.88
CA ASP A 262 -5.82 -32.85 -11.17
C ASP A 262 -4.75 -33.39 -12.11
N SER A 263 -5.00 -34.60 -12.62
CA SER A 263 -4.20 -35.28 -13.64
C SER A 263 -5.04 -35.66 -14.85
N SER A 264 -6.13 -34.94 -15.11
CA SER A 264 -6.97 -35.15 -16.29
C SER A 264 -6.22 -34.92 -17.60
N GLY A 265 -6.80 -35.39 -18.72
CA GLY A 265 -6.14 -35.33 -20.03
C GLY A 265 -5.73 -33.93 -20.49
N SER A 266 -6.44 -32.87 -20.06
CA SER A 266 -6.12 -31.46 -20.34
C SER A 266 -4.74 -31.04 -19.79
N MET A 267 -4.30 -31.66 -18.69
CA MET A 267 -3.02 -31.38 -18.04
C MET A 267 -1.79 -31.92 -18.79
N GLY A 268 -1.96 -32.64 -19.91
CA GLY A 268 -0.91 -33.36 -20.64
C GLY A 268 0.44 -32.64 -20.78
N ASN A 269 0.44 -31.44 -21.37
CA ASN A 269 1.67 -30.68 -21.62
C ASN A 269 2.20 -29.93 -20.39
N LEU A 270 1.39 -29.84 -19.33
CA LEU A 270 1.63 -28.97 -18.17
C LEU A 270 2.03 -29.77 -16.93
N MET A 271 1.71 -31.07 -16.92
CA MET A 271 1.90 -31.94 -15.78
C MET A 271 3.35 -31.97 -15.26
N GLY A 272 4.33 -31.89 -16.16
CA GLY A 272 5.74 -31.82 -15.76
C GLY A 272 6.06 -30.61 -14.88
N ALA A 273 5.55 -29.43 -15.24
CA ALA A 273 5.75 -28.22 -14.47
C ALA A 273 4.92 -28.24 -13.18
N THR A 274 3.65 -28.64 -13.26
CA THR A 274 2.75 -28.78 -12.11
C THR A 274 3.32 -29.69 -11.03
N LEU A 275 3.93 -30.81 -11.41
CA LEU A 275 4.57 -31.73 -10.45
C LEU A 275 5.82 -31.12 -9.79
N GLU A 276 6.59 -30.27 -10.48
CA GLU A 276 7.71 -29.57 -9.85
C GLU A 276 7.22 -28.49 -8.88
N SER A 277 6.20 -27.72 -9.24
CA SER A 277 5.54 -26.75 -8.36
C SER A 277 4.97 -27.41 -7.11
N ALA A 278 4.26 -28.54 -7.27
CA ALA A 278 3.74 -29.33 -6.16
C ALA A 278 4.86 -29.87 -5.25
N LYS A 279 6.01 -30.27 -5.80
CA LYS A 279 7.17 -30.68 -4.99
C LYS A 279 7.75 -29.49 -4.21
N ASN A 280 7.85 -28.31 -4.82
CA ASN A 280 8.34 -27.10 -4.14
C ASN A 280 7.40 -26.70 -2.99
N PHE A 281 6.09 -26.73 -3.23
CA PHE A 281 5.07 -26.57 -2.20
C PHE A 281 5.31 -27.51 -1.00
N ILE A 282 5.40 -28.81 -1.26
CA ILE A 282 5.58 -29.83 -0.21
C ILE A 282 6.91 -29.62 0.55
N ARG A 283 7.97 -29.17 -0.13
CA ARG A 283 9.25 -28.82 0.52
C ARG A 283 9.09 -27.63 1.47
N GLY A 284 8.33 -26.62 1.07
CA GLY A 284 8.09 -25.38 1.82
C GLY A 284 7.19 -25.53 3.05
N LEU A 285 6.40 -26.61 3.16
CA LEU A 285 5.58 -26.86 4.35
C LEU A 285 6.44 -26.93 5.63
N PRO A 286 5.89 -26.69 6.84
CA PRO A 286 6.64 -26.87 8.09
C PRO A 286 7.15 -28.31 8.29
N ASP A 287 8.26 -28.48 8.99
CA ASP A 287 8.77 -29.82 9.32
C ASP A 287 7.82 -30.57 10.26
N GLY A 288 7.60 -31.86 10.01
CA GLY A 288 6.64 -32.69 10.75
C GLY A 288 5.20 -32.61 10.23
N THR A 289 4.95 -31.89 9.12
CA THR A 289 3.65 -31.83 8.44
C THR A 289 3.21 -33.23 8.00
N TYR A 290 1.97 -33.61 8.36
CA TYR A 290 1.28 -34.75 7.77
C TYR A 290 0.83 -34.33 6.37
N ILE A 291 1.23 -35.06 5.33
CA ILE A 291 0.87 -34.71 3.95
C ILE A 291 0.44 -35.95 3.18
N ARG A 292 -0.70 -35.85 2.49
CA ARG A 292 -1.19 -36.82 1.52
C ARG A 292 -1.37 -36.13 0.18
N VAL A 293 -1.23 -36.90 -0.90
CA VAL A 293 -1.57 -36.43 -2.24
C VAL A 293 -2.66 -37.34 -2.80
N ILE A 294 -3.72 -36.73 -3.33
CA ILE A 294 -4.70 -37.37 -4.19
C ILE A 294 -4.35 -36.98 -5.62
N ASP A 295 -4.14 -37.98 -6.46
CA ASP A 295 -4.05 -37.88 -7.91
C ASP A 295 -5.44 -38.21 -8.47
N PHE A 296 -6.11 -37.27 -9.13
CA PHE A 296 -7.45 -37.52 -9.67
C PHE A 296 -7.57 -37.24 -11.16
N ASP A 297 -8.20 -38.19 -11.85
CA ASP A 297 -8.59 -38.13 -13.26
C ASP A 297 -9.96 -38.81 -13.45
N THR A 298 -10.03 -39.89 -14.25
CA THR A 298 -11.16 -40.82 -14.26
C THR A 298 -11.30 -41.58 -12.94
N ASP A 299 -10.20 -41.72 -12.19
CA ASP A 299 -10.15 -42.37 -10.88
C ASP A 299 -9.59 -41.42 -9.82
N VAL A 300 -10.12 -41.49 -8.59
CA VAL A 300 -9.57 -40.80 -7.42
C VAL A 300 -8.55 -41.70 -6.74
N LYS A 301 -7.25 -41.42 -6.92
CA LYS A 301 -6.14 -42.25 -6.44
C LYS A 301 -5.39 -41.57 -5.31
N VAL A 302 -5.46 -42.13 -4.10
CA VAL A 302 -4.65 -41.63 -2.99
C VAL A 302 -3.22 -42.20 -3.09
N LEU A 303 -2.23 -41.32 -3.25
CA LEU A 303 -0.83 -41.71 -3.38
C LEU A 303 -0.27 -42.23 -2.05
N LYS A 304 0.77 -43.06 -2.15
CA LYS A 304 1.48 -43.59 -0.97
C LYS A 304 2.36 -42.54 -0.33
N GLY A 305 2.49 -42.63 1.00
CA GLY A 305 3.30 -41.72 1.82
C GLY A 305 2.44 -40.84 2.72
N GLU A 306 3.02 -40.42 3.85
CA GLU A 306 2.40 -39.48 4.80
C GLU A 306 3.36 -38.35 5.22
N THR A 307 4.61 -38.40 4.73
CA THR A 307 5.68 -37.44 5.02
C THR A 307 6.13 -36.76 3.73
N LYS A 308 6.67 -35.53 3.82
CA LYS A 308 7.17 -34.75 2.66
C LYS A 308 8.00 -35.61 1.69
N ASP A 309 8.99 -36.33 2.22
CA ASP A 309 9.90 -37.16 1.42
C ASP A 309 9.20 -38.33 0.73
N ASP A 310 8.19 -38.92 1.38
CA ASP A 310 7.45 -40.04 0.80
C ASP A 310 6.52 -39.57 -0.33
N VAL A 311 5.83 -38.45 -0.14
CA VAL A 311 4.89 -37.94 -1.16
C VAL A 311 5.60 -37.28 -2.34
N ILE A 312 6.74 -36.61 -2.12
CA ILE A 312 7.59 -36.11 -3.21
C ILE A 312 8.05 -37.25 -4.12
N LYS A 313 8.35 -38.44 -3.56
CA LYS A 313 8.70 -39.63 -4.35
C LYS A 313 7.49 -40.19 -5.10
N SER A 314 6.30 -40.20 -4.48
CA SER A 314 5.10 -40.74 -5.13
C SER A 314 4.54 -39.84 -6.23
N LEU A 315 4.77 -38.53 -6.19
CA LEU A 315 4.43 -37.60 -7.29
C LEU A 315 5.08 -37.98 -8.63
N GLY A 316 6.23 -38.68 -8.62
CA GLY A 316 6.88 -39.13 -9.85
C GLY A 316 6.10 -40.17 -10.65
N SER A 317 5.06 -40.79 -10.09
CA SER A 317 4.20 -41.75 -10.80
C SER A 317 2.97 -41.15 -11.47
N VAL A 318 2.66 -39.88 -11.19
CA VAL A 318 1.44 -39.22 -11.68
C VAL A 318 1.58 -38.90 -13.18
N LYS A 319 0.53 -39.17 -13.95
CA LYS A 319 0.49 -38.94 -15.40
C LYS A 319 -0.86 -38.40 -15.81
N ALA A 320 -0.86 -37.41 -16.69
CA ALA A 320 -2.07 -36.83 -17.23
C ALA A 320 -2.82 -37.84 -18.12
N SER A 321 -4.10 -38.11 -17.84
CA SER A 321 -4.98 -39.02 -18.58
C SER A 321 -6.44 -38.82 -18.14
N GLY A 322 -7.41 -39.30 -18.91
CA GLY A 322 -8.79 -39.47 -18.41
C GLY A 322 -9.62 -38.19 -18.24
N SER A 323 -10.76 -38.35 -17.58
CA SER A 323 -11.80 -37.34 -17.29
C SER A 323 -11.50 -36.59 -15.97
N THR A 324 -12.41 -35.73 -15.50
CA THR A 324 -12.18 -34.88 -14.32
C THR A 324 -13.23 -35.17 -13.23
N LYS A 325 -12.84 -35.91 -12.18
CA LYS A 325 -13.68 -36.21 -10.99
C LYS A 325 -13.40 -35.26 -9.82
N LEU A 326 -13.72 -33.98 -10.02
CA LEU A 326 -13.42 -32.89 -9.09
C LEU A 326 -14.13 -33.05 -7.75
N PHE A 327 -15.44 -33.38 -7.77
CA PHE A 327 -16.26 -33.48 -6.56
C PHE A 327 -15.89 -34.68 -5.70
N ASP A 328 -15.75 -35.86 -6.31
CA ASP A 328 -15.37 -37.08 -5.59
C ASP A 328 -13.96 -36.94 -4.96
N ALA A 329 -13.02 -36.34 -5.69
CA ALA A 329 -11.66 -36.11 -5.19
C ALA A 329 -11.62 -35.11 -4.03
N THR A 330 -12.47 -34.08 -4.08
CA THR A 330 -12.59 -33.08 -3.01
C THR A 330 -13.11 -33.71 -1.72
N ILE A 331 -14.17 -34.52 -1.79
CA ILE A 331 -14.74 -35.22 -0.64
C ILE A 331 -13.72 -36.19 -0.03
N GLU A 332 -13.02 -36.97 -0.85
CA GLU A 332 -11.96 -37.87 -0.36
C GLU A 332 -10.83 -37.09 0.33
N GLY A 333 -10.47 -35.91 -0.19
CA GLY A 333 -9.48 -35.03 0.43
C GLY A 333 -9.88 -34.58 1.83
N ILE A 334 -11.15 -34.22 2.01
CA ILE A 334 -11.72 -33.86 3.31
C ILE A 334 -11.70 -35.05 4.27
N ASN A 335 -12.15 -36.23 3.83
CA ASN A 335 -12.24 -37.43 4.65
C ASN A 335 -10.87 -37.88 5.21
N LEU A 336 -9.79 -37.75 4.42
CA LEU A 336 -8.43 -38.11 4.86
C LEU A 336 -7.91 -37.23 6.02
N LEU A 337 -8.53 -36.07 6.24
CA LEU A 337 -8.15 -35.11 7.25
C LEU A 337 -9.01 -35.14 8.51
N GLU A 338 -10.01 -36.03 8.57
CA GLU A 338 -10.87 -36.18 9.74
C GLU A 338 -10.04 -36.52 11.00
N GLY A 339 -10.24 -35.74 12.07
CA GLY A 339 -9.52 -35.89 13.33
C GLY A 339 -8.02 -35.56 13.29
N LYS A 340 -7.51 -34.97 12.20
CA LYS A 340 -6.12 -34.51 12.08
C LYS A 340 -5.94 -33.12 12.70
N ASN A 341 -4.70 -32.79 13.05
CA ASN A 341 -4.37 -31.48 13.62
C ASN A 341 -4.19 -30.45 12.51
N ARG A 342 -4.88 -29.30 12.64
CA ARG A 342 -4.84 -28.19 11.67
C ARG A 342 -5.01 -28.69 10.22
N PRO A 343 -6.12 -29.35 9.90
CA PRO A 343 -6.34 -29.92 8.58
C PRO A 343 -6.53 -28.81 7.54
N ALA A 344 -6.01 -29.01 6.33
CA ALA A 344 -6.28 -28.16 5.18
C ALA A 344 -6.25 -28.96 3.88
N VAL A 345 -7.20 -28.72 2.99
CA VAL A 345 -7.19 -29.29 1.64
C VAL A 345 -6.68 -28.24 0.67
N VAL A 346 -5.77 -28.64 -0.22
CA VAL A 346 -5.32 -27.82 -1.34
C VAL A 346 -5.77 -28.51 -2.62
N LEU A 347 -6.78 -27.94 -3.27
CA LEU A 347 -7.38 -28.48 -4.49
C LEU A 347 -6.85 -27.74 -5.70
N PHE A 348 -6.24 -28.45 -6.65
CA PHE A 348 -5.73 -27.91 -7.91
C PHE A 348 -6.46 -28.57 -9.07
N ALA A 349 -7.06 -27.77 -9.96
CA ALA A 349 -7.78 -28.25 -11.14
C ALA A 349 -7.71 -27.26 -12.32
N ASP A 350 -7.70 -27.78 -13.56
CA ASP A 350 -7.68 -26.96 -14.80
C ASP A 350 -8.99 -26.99 -15.59
N GLY A 351 -9.98 -27.76 -15.10
CA GLY A 351 -11.27 -27.97 -15.75
C GLY A 351 -12.43 -28.14 -14.76
N ALA A 352 -13.65 -28.07 -15.30
CA ALA A 352 -14.87 -28.42 -14.58
C ALA A 352 -15.00 -29.94 -14.39
N ASP A 353 -15.79 -30.36 -13.39
CA ASP A 353 -16.20 -31.75 -13.27
C ASP A 353 -16.90 -32.20 -14.56
N SER A 354 -16.32 -33.19 -15.24
CA SER A 354 -16.77 -33.52 -16.60
C SER A 354 -16.36 -34.92 -17.05
N SER A 355 -17.18 -35.50 -17.93
CA SER A 355 -16.82 -36.65 -18.75
C SER A 355 -16.29 -36.18 -20.10
N ILE A 356 -15.12 -36.65 -20.50
CA ILE A 356 -14.55 -36.34 -21.82
C ILE A 356 -15.50 -36.88 -22.91
N ASP A 357 -15.89 -36.06 -23.89
CA ASP A 357 -16.54 -36.46 -25.16
C ASP A 357 -17.69 -37.50 -25.12
N GLY A 358 -18.40 -37.61 -23.99
CA GLY A 358 -19.39 -38.70 -23.77
C GLY A 358 -18.77 -40.10 -23.58
N GLN A 359 -17.46 -40.18 -23.33
CA GLN A 359 -16.71 -41.36 -22.94
C GLN A 359 -15.98 -41.12 -21.60
N GLY A 360 -16.68 -41.45 -20.52
CA GLY A 360 -16.24 -41.33 -19.13
C GLY A 360 -17.44 -41.04 -18.23
N GLU A 361 -17.30 -41.25 -16.93
CA GLU A 361 -18.24 -40.74 -15.92
C GLU A 361 -17.53 -39.61 -15.16
N GLY A 362 -18.19 -38.46 -15.01
CA GLY A 362 -17.75 -37.40 -14.09
C GLY A 362 -17.85 -37.88 -12.64
N SER A 363 -17.82 -36.96 -11.67
CA SER A 363 -18.01 -37.37 -10.28
C SER A 363 -19.39 -38.00 -10.06
N TYR A 364 -19.45 -38.96 -9.12
CA TYR A 364 -20.75 -39.46 -8.64
C TYR A 364 -21.41 -38.47 -7.68
N ALA A 365 -20.60 -37.75 -6.90
CA ALA A 365 -21.05 -36.67 -6.04
C ALA A 365 -21.49 -35.45 -6.84
N THR A 366 -22.44 -34.69 -6.29
CA THR A 366 -22.87 -33.39 -6.79
C THR A 366 -22.11 -32.25 -6.11
N LYS A 367 -22.20 -31.04 -6.66
CA LYS A 367 -21.67 -29.82 -6.03
C LYS A 367 -22.25 -29.62 -4.62
N GLU A 368 -23.55 -29.84 -4.47
CA GLU A 368 -24.26 -29.72 -3.19
C GLU A 368 -23.77 -30.74 -2.16
N ASP A 369 -23.40 -31.96 -2.58
CA ASP A 369 -22.82 -32.97 -1.68
C ASP A 369 -21.48 -32.48 -1.11
N VAL A 370 -20.63 -31.87 -1.94
CA VAL A 370 -19.35 -31.30 -1.50
C VAL A 370 -19.57 -30.16 -0.50
N ILE A 371 -20.51 -29.25 -0.78
CA ILE A 371 -20.83 -28.12 0.12
C ILE A 371 -21.35 -28.64 1.46
N ASN A 372 -22.20 -29.66 1.48
CA ASN A 372 -22.70 -30.26 2.71
C ASN A 372 -21.57 -30.88 3.54
N VAL A 373 -20.67 -31.63 2.88
CA VAL A 373 -19.49 -32.20 3.54
C VAL A 373 -18.61 -31.10 4.13
N ILE A 374 -18.34 -30.02 3.38
CA ILE A 374 -17.58 -28.86 3.85
C ILE A 374 -18.19 -28.23 5.10
N LYS A 375 -19.52 -28.03 5.13
CA LYS A 375 -20.24 -27.45 6.26
C LYS A 375 -20.11 -28.31 7.53
N ASP A 376 -19.98 -29.63 7.40
CA ASP A 376 -19.92 -30.57 8.52
C ASP A 376 -18.52 -30.71 9.15
N CYS A 377 -17.43 -30.46 8.42
CA CYS A 377 -16.08 -30.83 8.85
C CYS A 377 -15.18 -29.67 9.30
N ASN A 378 -15.56 -28.41 9.01
CA ASN A 378 -14.81 -27.19 9.36
C ASN A 378 -13.31 -27.27 8.97
N ILE A 379 -13.03 -27.83 7.78
CA ILE A 379 -11.69 -27.95 7.19
C ILE A 379 -11.54 -26.91 6.08
N PRO A 380 -10.57 -25.97 6.16
CA PRO A 380 -10.35 -24.98 5.10
C PRO A 380 -9.92 -25.63 3.78
N LEU A 381 -10.55 -25.19 2.70
CA LEU A 381 -10.32 -25.66 1.34
C LEU A 381 -9.70 -24.54 0.49
N TYR A 382 -8.41 -24.67 0.17
CA TYR A 382 -7.72 -23.76 -0.73
C TYR A 382 -7.82 -24.27 -2.16
N THR A 383 -8.52 -23.56 -3.02
CA THR A 383 -8.80 -24.01 -4.40
C THR A 383 -7.96 -23.21 -5.40
N ILE A 384 -7.33 -23.89 -6.36
CA ILE A 384 -6.44 -23.31 -7.37
C ILE A 384 -7.01 -23.65 -8.74
N GLY A 385 -7.62 -22.67 -9.38
CA GLY A 385 -8.07 -22.81 -10.77
C GLY A 385 -6.92 -22.50 -11.71
N PHE A 386 -6.56 -23.47 -12.56
CA PHE A 386 -5.48 -23.31 -13.53
C PHE A 386 -6.04 -22.95 -14.91
N ARG A 387 -5.62 -21.82 -15.47
CA ARG A 387 -6.08 -21.25 -16.76
C ARG A 387 -7.59 -20.93 -16.81
N GLU A 388 -8.05 -20.52 -18.00
CA GLU A 388 -9.44 -20.13 -18.25
C GLU A 388 -10.44 -21.31 -18.25
N GLY A 389 -9.96 -22.55 -18.34
CA GLY A 389 -10.82 -23.74 -18.39
C GLY A 389 -11.38 -24.19 -17.05
N ALA A 390 -10.80 -23.73 -15.93
CA ALA A 390 -11.24 -24.09 -14.60
C ALA A 390 -12.66 -23.56 -14.29
N ASP A 391 -13.46 -24.36 -13.58
CA ASP A 391 -14.76 -23.92 -13.07
C ASP A 391 -14.59 -22.98 -11.86
N LYS A 392 -14.22 -21.73 -12.16
CA LYS A 392 -13.89 -20.72 -11.15
C LYS A 392 -15.05 -20.47 -10.19
N GLN A 393 -16.29 -20.57 -10.69
CA GLN A 393 -17.47 -20.34 -9.87
C GLN A 393 -17.58 -21.42 -8.78
N VAL A 394 -17.55 -22.70 -9.17
CA VAL A 394 -17.60 -23.83 -8.24
C VAL A 394 -16.43 -23.79 -7.24
N MET A 395 -15.22 -23.51 -7.71
CA MET A 395 -14.04 -23.46 -6.84
C MET A 395 -14.09 -22.30 -5.83
N LYS A 396 -14.66 -21.16 -6.22
CA LYS A 396 -14.94 -20.03 -5.30
C LYS A 396 -16.01 -20.41 -4.29
N GLU A 397 -17.08 -21.08 -4.70
CA GLU A 397 -18.14 -21.56 -3.81
C GLU A 397 -17.59 -22.52 -2.74
N PHE A 398 -16.71 -23.46 -3.11
CA PHE A 398 -16.08 -24.39 -2.15
C PHE A 398 -15.12 -23.69 -1.18
N ALA A 399 -14.29 -22.79 -1.68
CA ALA A 399 -13.38 -22.02 -0.84
C ALA A 399 -14.18 -21.16 0.17
N ALA A 400 -15.20 -20.44 -0.30
CA ALA A 400 -16.04 -19.60 0.55
C ALA A 400 -16.79 -20.42 1.61
N ALA A 401 -17.37 -21.56 1.24
CA ALA A 401 -18.10 -22.43 2.17
C ALA A 401 -17.20 -23.02 3.27
N SER A 402 -15.90 -23.20 2.99
CA SER A 402 -14.94 -23.83 3.91
C SER A 402 -14.12 -22.84 4.74
N LYS A 403 -14.31 -21.53 4.56
CA LYS A 403 -13.40 -20.47 5.06
C LYS A 403 -11.97 -20.62 4.51
N GLY A 404 -11.83 -21.25 3.35
CA GLY A 404 -10.60 -21.30 2.58
C GLY A 404 -10.51 -20.11 1.60
N GLN A 405 -9.64 -20.24 0.59
CA GLN A 405 -9.46 -19.18 -0.41
C GLN A 405 -9.26 -19.77 -1.80
N TYR A 406 -9.85 -19.11 -2.81
CA TYR A 406 -9.64 -19.42 -4.22
C TYR A 406 -8.45 -18.61 -4.77
N TYR A 407 -7.66 -19.26 -5.63
CA TYR A 407 -6.53 -18.67 -6.33
C TYR A 407 -6.64 -18.95 -7.84
N ASP A 408 -6.39 -17.93 -8.65
CA ASP A 408 -6.39 -18.03 -10.12
C ASP A 408 -4.95 -18.13 -10.64
N ALA A 409 -4.52 -19.32 -11.04
CA ALA A 409 -3.18 -19.56 -11.57
C ALA A 409 -3.22 -19.54 -13.10
N ARG A 410 -2.84 -18.41 -13.71
CA ARG A 410 -2.86 -18.25 -15.18
C ARG A 410 -1.72 -19.00 -15.88
N ASP A 411 -0.58 -19.16 -15.21
CA ASP A 411 0.60 -19.86 -15.70
C ASP A 411 1.38 -20.54 -14.56
N ASN A 412 2.52 -21.17 -14.91
CA ASN A 412 3.33 -21.92 -13.94
C ASN A 412 4.03 -21.02 -12.90
N LYS A 413 4.39 -19.77 -13.25
CA LYS A 413 5.01 -18.84 -12.28
C LYS A 413 3.97 -18.35 -11.27
N ALA A 414 2.76 -18.06 -11.75
CA ALA A 414 1.62 -17.75 -10.88
C ALA A 414 1.31 -18.95 -9.97
N LEU A 415 1.38 -20.17 -10.49
CA LEU A 415 1.18 -21.40 -9.70
C LEU A 415 2.20 -21.55 -8.56
N ASP A 416 3.50 -21.31 -8.82
CA ASP A 416 4.52 -21.34 -7.77
C ASP A 416 4.22 -20.30 -6.67
N SER A 417 3.84 -19.08 -7.06
CA SER A 417 3.50 -18.00 -6.13
C SER A 417 2.26 -18.33 -5.29
N VAL A 418 1.24 -18.96 -5.90
CA VAL A 418 0.03 -19.41 -5.19
C VAL A 418 0.36 -20.50 -4.17
N PHE A 419 1.20 -21.46 -4.54
CA PHE A 419 1.61 -22.50 -3.60
C PHE A 419 2.44 -21.96 -2.43
N GLU A 420 3.35 -21.02 -2.68
CA GLU A 420 4.07 -20.31 -1.61
C GLU A 420 3.10 -19.58 -0.68
N ALA A 421 2.16 -18.81 -1.24
CA ALA A 421 1.12 -18.12 -0.47
C ALA A 421 0.24 -19.05 0.38
N ILE A 422 -0.02 -20.28 -0.07
CA ILE A 422 -0.74 -21.27 0.74
C ILE A 422 0.16 -21.86 1.83
N GLY A 423 1.42 -22.17 1.51
CA GLY A 423 2.38 -22.78 2.44
C GLY A 423 2.66 -21.92 3.66
N SER A 424 2.68 -20.60 3.48
CA SER A 424 2.98 -19.63 4.53
C SER A 424 1.87 -19.36 5.53
N LYS A 425 0.61 -19.53 5.12
CA LYS A 425 -0.54 -19.45 6.02
C LYS A 425 -0.43 -20.42 7.20
N PHE A 426 0.36 -21.48 7.07
CA PHE A 426 0.58 -22.44 8.14
C PHE A 426 1.59 -21.96 9.21
N GLY A 427 2.39 -20.92 8.96
CA GLY A 427 3.46 -20.44 9.84
C GLY A 427 3.07 -19.43 10.91
N ASN A 428 2.04 -18.60 10.69
CA ASN A 428 1.72 -17.43 11.53
C ASN A 428 0.57 -17.66 12.52
N SER A 429 0.55 -18.80 13.20
CA SER A 429 -0.47 -19.12 14.21
C SER A 429 0.05 -18.96 15.63
N PHE A 430 -0.78 -18.37 16.50
CA PHE A 430 -0.43 -18.00 17.86
C PHE A 430 -1.54 -18.38 18.85
N GLU A 431 -1.14 -18.67 20.08
CA GLU A 431 -2.03 -18.69 21.25
C GLU A 431 -1.56 -17.63 22.23
N VAL A 432 -2.47 -16.74 22.63
CA VAL A 432 -2.22 -15.73 23.64
C VAL A 432 -3.05 -16.03 24.88
N THR A 433 -2.44 -15.91 26.04
CA THR A 433 -3.12 -15.95 27.33
C THR A 433 -2.99 -14.58 27.99
N TYR A 434 -4.11 -14.01 28.42
CA TYR A 434 -4.13 -12.71 29.10
C TYR A 434 -4.98 -12.76 30.37
N LYS A 435 -4.74 -11.80 31.25
CA LYS A 435 -5.53 -11.62 32.48
C LYS A 435 -6.79 -10.82 32.16
N ARG A 436 -7.96 -11.39 32.45
CA ARG A 436 -9.24 -10.76 32.14
C ARG A 436 -9.45 -9.51 32.99
N PRO A 437 -10.13 -8.48 32.46
CA PRO A 437 -10.47 -7.30 33.24
C PRO A 437 -11.50 -7.68 34.31
N THR A 438 -11.35 -7.14 35.52
CA THR A 438 -12.37 -7.29 36.58
C THR A 438 -13.50 -6.27 36.44
N GLU A 439 -13.23 -5.19 35.70
CA GLU A 439 -14.16 -4.08 35.48
C GLU A 439 -14.32 -3.81 33.97
N ALA A 440 -15.57 -3.66 33.52
CA ALA A 440 -15.88 -3.23 32.15
C ALA A 440 -15.71 -1.71 32.02
N ALA A 441 -15.19 -1.24 30.88
CA ALA A 441 -15.26 0.17 30.51
C ALA A 441 -16.04 0.34 29.21
N LEU A 442 -17.36 0.17 29.30
CA LEU A 442 -18.25 0.57 28.22
C LEU A 442 -18.54 2.06 28.34
N SER A 443 -18.43 2.75 27.21
CA SER A 443 -18.76 4.16 27.07
C SER A 443 -20.27 4.39 27.18
N ASP A 444 -20.64 5.51 27.80
CA ASP A 444 -22.01 6.02 27.83
C ASP A 444 -22.37 6.85 26.60
N THR A 445 -21.40 7.09 25.70
CA THR A 445 -21.57 7.88 24.49
C THR A 445 -22.40 7.10 23.46
N PRO A 446 -23.54 7.64 23.02
CA PRO A 446 -24.29 7.05 21.93
C PRO A 446 -23.54 7.15 20.60
N VAL A 447 -23.64 6.12 19.77
CA VAL A 447 -23.00 6.06 18.46
C VAL A 447 -24.03 5.68 17.41
N VAL A 448 -24.20 6.53 16.39
CA VAL A 448 -25.19 6.38 15.34
C VAL A 448 -24.50 6.20 13.99
N THR A 449 -24.81 5.09 13.31
CA THR A 449 -24.39 4.83 11.93
C THR A 449 -25.55 5.12 10.99
N PHE A 450 -25.38 6.06 10.08
CA PHE A 450 -26.30 6.29 8.96
C PHE A 450 -25.87 5.42 7.79
N ILE A 451 -26.79 4.64 7.23
CA ILE A 451 -26.58 3.84 6.02
C ILE A 451 -27.65 4.27 5.02
N LEU A 452 -27.22 4.99 3.98
CA LEU A 452 -28.11 5.62 3.01
C LEU A 452 -27.94 4.97 1.63
N ASP A 453 -29.06 4.51 1.08
CA ASP A 453 -29.16 4.09 -0.31
C ASP A 453 -28.91 5.28 -1.24
N ALA A 454 -27.95 5.11 -2.15
CA ALA A 454 -27.56 6.06 -3.16
C ALA A 454 -27.70 5.45 -4.57
N SER A 455 -28.57 4.46 -4.73
CA SER A 455 -28.90 3.89 -6.04
C SER A 455 -29.64 4.88 -6.94
N ALA A 456 -29.73 4.55 -8.23
CA ALA A 456 -30.38 5.41 -9.22
C ALA A 456 -31.87 5.66 -8.91
N SER A 457 -32.59 4.67 -8.37
CA SER A 457 -34.03 4.75 -8.03
C SER A 457 -34.33 5.87 -7.02
N MET A 458 -33.36 6.18 -6.16
CA MET A 458 -33.47 7.26 -5.19
C MET A 458 -33.57 8.65 -5.83
N ASP A 459 -33.15 8.87 -7.08
CA ASP A 459 -33.25 10.17 -7.76
C ASP A 459 -33.86 10.10 -9.17
N MET A 460 -34.37 8.93 -9.56
CA MET A 460 -34.99 8.70 -10.87
C MET A 460 -36.44 9.21 -10.93
N SER A 461 -36.87 9.56 -12.14
CA SER A 461 -38.23 9.98 -12.42
C SER A 461 -39.24 8.83 -12.28
N PRO A 462 -40.44 9.06 -11.70
CA PRO A 462 -41.55 8.11 -11.77
C PRO A 462 -42.00 7.81 -13.21
N GLU A 463 -41.66 8.66 -14.18
CA GLU A 463 -41.96 8.44 -15.61
C GLU A 463 -40.98 7.47 -16.27
N GLU A 464 -39.78 7.32 -15.71
CA GLU A 464 -38.73 6.43 -16.23
C GLU A 464 -38.92 4.99 -15.72
N GLU A 465 -39.21 4.83 -14.43
CA GLU A 465 -39.39 3.52 -13.80
C GLU A 465 -40.46 3.53 -12.69
N GLU A 466 -41.32 2.52 -12.70
CA GLU A 466 -42.38 2.37 -11.70
C GLU A 466 -41.77 2.15 -10.32
N GLY A 467 -42.23 2.94 -9.34
CA GLY A 467 -41.70 2.90 -7.98
C GLY A 467 -40.60 3.91 -7.69
N CYS A 468 -40.14 4.74 -8.65
CA CYS A 468 -39.22 5.86 -8.40
C CYS A 468 -39.95 7.19 -8.10
N ASP A 469 -39.42 8.07 -7.23
CA ASP A 469 -40.03 9.38 -6.91
C ASP A 469 -39.05 10.44 -6.35
N TYR A 470 -37.91 10.67 -7.01
CA TYR A 470 -36.97 11.77 -6.66
C TYR A 470 -36.74 11.94 -5.14
N ARG A 471 -36.34 10.85 -4.48
CA ARG A 471 -36.31 10.71 -3.01
C ARG A 471 -35.06 11.30 -2.37
N MET A 472 -33.97 11.46 -3.11
CA MET A 472 -32.66 11.81 -2.57
C MET A 472 -32.68 13.18 -1.88
N ASP A 473 -33.15 14.25 -2.53
CA ASP A 473 -33.21 15.58 -1.91
C ASP A 473 -34.16 15.65 -0.71
N LYS A 474 -35.29 14.94 -0.77
CA LYS A 474 -36.24 14.81 0.36
C LYS A 474 -35.56 14.12 1.56
N THR A 475 -34.78 13.08 1.30
CA THR A 475 -34.04 12.31 2.31
C THR A 475 -32.89 13.12 2.92
N LYS A 476 -32.12 13.85 2.10
CA LYS A 476 -31.08 14.78 2.57
C LYS A 476 -31.65 15.83 3.51
N ALA A 477 -32.79 16.45 3.15
CA ALA A 477 -33.45 17.43 4.00
C ALA A 477 -33.92 16.84 5.35
N LEU A 478 -34.44 15.60 5.33
CA LEU A 478 -34.85 14.89 6.56
C LEU A 478 -33.64 14.61 7.47
N PHE A 479 -32.53 14.13 6.91
CA PHE A 479 -31.32 13.83 7.66
C PHE A 479 -30.63 15.09 8.19
N HIS A 480 -30.64 16.18 7.43
CA HIS A 480 -30.18 17.49 7.91
C HIS A 480 -30.91 17.92 9.19
N ASP A 481 -32.24 17.82 9.22
CA ASP A 481 -33.04 18.16 10.40
C ASP A 481 -32.73 17.19 11.57
N PHE A 482 -32.63 15.89 11.28
CA PHE A 482 -32.34 14.87 12.29
C PHE A 482 -30.96 15.01 12.95
N VAL A 483 -29.92 15.31 12.16
CA VAL A 483 -28.56 15.49 12.69
C VAL A 483 -28.48 16.70 13.62
N GLN A 484 -29.27 17.75 13.35
CA GLN A 484 -29.38 18.88 14.28
C GLN A 484 -30.04 18.49 15.61
N ASP A 485 -31.04 17.63 15.57
CA ASP A 485 -31.78 17.14 16.75
C ASP A 485 -31.00 16.09 17.59
N LEU A 486 -29.92 15.52 17.06
CA LEU A 486 -29.07 14.59 17.81
C LEU A 486 -28.43 15.26 19.05
N PRO A 487 -28.22 14.53 20.16
CA PRO A 487 -27.44 15.05 21.30
C PRO A 487 -26.01 15.44 20.90
N ASP A 488 -25.45 16.48 21.50
CA ASP A 488 -24.09 16.95 21.17
C ASP A 488 -22.99 15.97 21.56
N GLU A 489 -23.25 15.11 22.55
CA GLU A 489 -22.35 14.04 22.96
C GLU A 489 -22.36 12.82 22.03
N CYS A 490 -23.28 12.77 21.06
CA CYS A 490 -23.43 11.63 20.15
C CYS A 490 -22.25 11.57 19.16
N LEU A 491 -21.69 10.39 18.99
CA LEU A 491 -20.81 10.11 17.85
C LEU A 491 -21.64 9.61 16.67
N MET A 492 -21.18 9.92 15.47
CA MET A 492 -21.89 9.65 14.24
C MET A 492 -20.91 9.17 13.17
N GLN A 493 -21.38 8.32 12.27
CA GLN A 493 -20.67 7.96 11.04
C GLN A 493 -21.68 7.79 9.91
N MET A 494 -21.23 7.97 8.67
CA MET A 494 -22.09 7.87 7.49
C MET A 494 -21.50 6.92 6.46
N ILE A 495 -22.36 6.05 5.94
CA ILE A 495 -22.11 5.13 4.85
C ILE A 495 -23.16 5.39 3.77
N SER A 496 -22.73 5.42 2.51
CA SER A 496 -23.62 5.35 1.34
C SER A 496 -23.36 4.05 0.59
N PHE A 497 -24.37 3.53 -0.11
CA PHE A 497 -24.22 2.31 -0.90
C PHE A 497 -24.97 2.38 -2.22
N GLN A 498 -24.36 1.85 -3.26
CA GLN A 498 -24.93 1.70 -4.59
C GLN A 498 -24.08 0.76 -5.46
N THR A 499 -24.34 0.62 -6.77
CA THR A 499 -23.42 -0.08 -7.70
C THR A 499 -22.68 0.88 -8.60
N THR A 500 -21.55 0.42 -9.17
CA THR A 500 -20.89 1.13 -10.27
C THR A 500 -21.81 1.18 -11.51
N PRO A 501 -21.58 2.12 -12.45
CA PRO A 501 -22.35 2.18 -13.70
C PRO A 501 -22.27 0.93 -14.59
N VAL A 502 -21.24 0.10 -14.42
CA VAL A 502 -21.01 -1.13 -15.21
C VAL A 502 -21.38 -2.41 -14.46
N GLY A 503 -21.99 -2.29 -13.27
CA GLY A 503 -22.23 -3.39 -12.35
C GLY A 503 -21.04 -3.62 -11.41
N GLY A 504 -21.33 -4.01 -10.17
CA GLY A 504 -20.35 -4.20 -9.09
C GLY A 504 -20.65 -3.33 -7.87
N THR A 505 -20.40 -3.87 -6.68
CA THR A 505 -20.69 -3.24 -5.39
C THR A 505 -19.86 -1.97 -5.17
N MET A 506 -20.49 -0.90 -4.71
CA MET A 506 -19.85 0.38 -4.41
C MET A 506 -20.37 0.92 -3.07
N ILE A 507 -19.65 0.58 -2.00
CA ILE A 507 -19.93 1.09 -0.65
C ILE A 507 -18.94 2.20 -0.33
N ARG A 508 -19.40 3.35 0.17
CA ARG A 508 -18.52 4.45 0.58
C ARG A 508 -18.75 4.77 2.04
N GLN A 509 -17.67 4.84 2.81
CA GLN A 509 -17.71 5.42 4.13
C GLN A 509 -17.52 6.93 4.04
N GLU A 510 -18.64 7.63 3.79
CA GLU A 510 -18.66 9.06 3.53
C GLU A 510 -18.14 9.92 4.67
N GLN A 511 -18.20 9.42 5.90
CA GLN A 511 -17.56 10.03 7.06
C GLN A 511 -17.31 8.96 8.13
N VAL A 512 -16.04 8.78 8.51
CA VAL A 512 -15.66 7.96 9.67
C VAL A 512 -16.21 8.54 10.97
N VAL A 513 -16.28 7.70 12.01
CA VAL A 513 -16.83 8.06 13.33
C VAL A 513 -16.29 9.39 13.86
N THR A 514 -17.19 10.34 14.08
CA THR A 514 -16.89 11.72 14.48
C THR A 514 -17.94 12.26 15.45
N GLY A 515 -17.56 13.20 16.31
CA GLY A 515 -18.52 14.03 17.06
C GLY A 515 -18.98 15.28 16.28
N SER A 516 -18.43 15.49 15.08
CA SER A 516 -18.73 16.65 14.24
C SER A 516 -20.06 16.47 13.50
N LYS A 517 -21.10 17.18 13.93
CA LYS A 517 -22.38 17.27 13.19
C LYS A 517 -22.17 17.85 11.79
N TYR A 518 -21.33 18.87 11.64
CA TYR A 518 -21.09 19.51 10.34
C TYR A 518 -20.40 18.57 9.33
N SER A 519 -19.52 17.68 9.78
CA SER A 519 -18.86 16.71 8.89
C SER A 519 -19.87 15.67 8.36
N ILE A 520 -20.83 15.25 9.20
CA ILE A 520 -21.92 14.36 8.82
C ILE A 520 -22.88 15.04 7.85
N MET A 521 -23.27 16.29 8.12
CA MET A 521 -24.13 17.05 7.21
C MET A 521 -23.45 17.25 5.85
N HIS A 522 -22.17 17.63 5.84
CA HIS A 522 -21.41 17.76 4.60
C HIS A 522 -21.32 16.43 3.84
N ALA A 523 -21.16 15.30 4.54
CA ALA A 523 -21.22 13.97 3.94
C ALA A 523 -22.58 13.71 3.28
N ILE A 524 -23.69 13.96 4.00
CA ILE A 524 -25.07 13.81 3.49
C ILE A 524 -25.30 14.65 2.23
N GLY A 525 -24.89 15.92 2.26
CA GLY A 525 -25.04 16.82 1.12
C GLY A 525 -24.37 16.30 -0.14
N SER A 526 -23.19 15.66 0.02
CA SER A 526 -22.32 15.23 -1.08
C SER A 526 -22.70 13.90 -1.74
N VAL A 527 -23.68 13.16 -1.22
CA VAL A 527 -24.09 11.86 -1.80
C VAL A 527 -24.72 12.05 -3.18
N GLU A 528 -24.34 11.22 -4.15
CA GLU A 528 -24.88 11.21 -5.51
C GLU A 528 -25.53 9.86 -5.83
N SER A 529 -26.61 9.88 -6.62
CA SER A 529 -27.45 8.70 -6.88
C SER A 529 -27.15 8.06 -8.24
N TYR A 530 -26.78 6.78 -8.29
CA TYR A 530 -26.65 5.99 -9.52
C TYR A 530 -26.50 4.49 -9.22
N GLY A 531 -26.71 3.60 -10.20
CA GLY A 531 -26.52 2.15 -10.02
C GLY A 531 -27.65 1.46 -9.24
N GLY A 532 -27.38 0.24 -8.73
CA GLY A 532 -28.30 -0.62 -7.96
C GLY A 532 -27.99 -0.67 -6.45
N THR A 533 -28.47 -1.70 -5.75
CA THR A 533 -28.57 -1.72 -4.27
C THR A 533 -27.88 -2.95 -3.61
N PRO A 534 -26.56 -2.90 -3.33
CA PRO A 534 -25.85 -3.98 -2.62
C PRO A 534 -26.14 -3.98 -1.10
N ILE A 535 -27.25 -4.60 -0.70
CA ILE A 535 -27.79 -4.54 0.66
C ILE A 535 -26.89 -5.23 1.69
N ILE A 536 -26.42 -6.45 1.42
CA ILE A 536 -25.70 -7.25 2.42
C ILE A 536 -24.37 -6.60 2.76
N GLU A 537 -23.63 -6.14 1.75
CA GLU A 537 -22.34 -5.48 1.93
C GLU A 537 -22.50 -4.16 2.69
N ALA A 538 -23.52 -3.36 2.38
CA ALA A 538 -23.80 -2.13 3.11
C ALA A 538 -24.07 -2.39 4.61
N VAL A 539 -24.86 -3.42 4.94
CA VAL A 539 -25.16 -3.80 6.32
C VAL A 539 -23.91 -4.37 7.01
N SER A 540 -23.11 -5.19 6.32
CA SER A 540 -21.87 -5.75 6.86
C SER A 540 -20.85 -4.66 7.19
N VAL A 541 -20.61 -3.73 6.26
CA VAL A 541 -19.71 -2.58 6.48
C VAL A 541 -20.19 -1.73 7.66
N GLY A 542 -21.49 -1.45 7.76
CA GLY A 542 -22.05 -0.69 8.87
C GLY A 542 -21.92 -1.40 10.22
N PHE A 543 -22.10 -2.72 10.24
CA PHE A 543 -21.95 -3.54 11.44
C PHE A 543 -20.50 -3.65 11.89
N GLU A 544 -19.57 -4.01 11.00
CA GLU A 544 -18.16 -4.21 11.32
C GLU A 544 -17.45 -2.91 11.73
N ASN A 545 -17.89 -1.74 11.25
CA ASN A 545 -17.40 -0.44 11.76
C ASN A 545 -17.92 -0.09 13.17
N LEU A 546 -19.10 -0.59 13.54
CA LEU A 546 -19.77 -0.25 14.80
C LEU A 546 -19.44 -1.25 15.93
N LYS A 547 -19.15 -2.50 15.58
CA LYS A 547 -18.75 -3.59 16.46
C LYS A 547 -17.53 -3.28 17.36
N PRO A 548 -16.37 -2.80 16.87
CA PRO A 548 -15.19 -2.52 17.69
C PRO A 548 -15.38 -1.35 18.66
N ILE A 549 -16.41 -0.52 18.49
CA ILE A 549 -16.64 0.64 19.34
C ILE A 549 -17.19 0.17 20.71
N PRO A 550 -16.50 0.47 21.84
CA PRO A 550 -16.86 -0.03 23.17
C PRO A 550 -18.00 0.79 23.80
N SER A 551 -19.17 0.84 23.16
CA SER A 551 -20.40 1.48 23.67
C SER A 551 -21.53 0.46 23.73
N ASN A 552 -22.45 0.61 24.68
CA ASN A 552 -23.71 -0.15 24.73
C ASN A 552 -24.93 0.67 24.25
N LYS A 553 -24.66 1.84 23.65
CA LYS A 553 -25.66 2.74 23.06
C LYS A 553 -25.37 2.90 21.57
N LYS A 554 -25.48 1.80 20.82
CA LYS A 554 -25.21 1.77 19.39
C LYS A 554 -26.53 1.76 18.61
N ALA A 555 -26.57 2.48 17.49
CA ALA A 555 -27.69 2.40 16.57
C ALA A 555 -27.29 2.49 15.11
N ILE A 556 -28.10 1.83 14.26
CA ILE A 556 -28.04 1.91 12.81
C ILE A 556 -29.36 2.49 12.31
N ILE A 557 -29.28 3.48 11.42
CA ILE A 557 -30.41 4.02 10.67
C ILE A 557 -30.16 3.64 9.21
N PHE A 558 -30.91 2.65 8.72
CA PHE A 558 -30.80 2.15 7.36
C PHE A 558 -31.98 2.68 6.53
N VAL A 559 -31.69 3.43 5.46
CA VAL A 559 -32.70 4.00 4.57
C VAL A 559 -32.49 3.48 3.16
N THR A 560 -33.55 2.95 2.54
CA THR A 560 -33.53 2.43 1.17
C THR A 560 -34.89 2.55 0.50
N ASP A 561 -34.91 2.61 -0.83
CA ASP A 561 -36.11 2.39 -1.63
C ASP A 561 -36.14 1.02 -2.32
N ALA A 562 -35.33 0.08 -1.83
CA ALA A 562 -35.38 -1.34 -2.20
C ALA A 562 -36.02 -2.22 -1.12
N GLY A 563 -36.52 -3.39 -1.53
CA GLY A 563 -37.27 -4.31 -0.67
C GLY A 563 -36.49 -5.07 0.39
N LEU A 564 -35.17 -4.84 0.53
CA LEU A 564 -34.25 -5.69 1.31
C LEU A 564 -34.24 -7.17 0.84
N GLU A 565 -34.55 -7.40 -0.43
CA GLU A 565 -34.50 -8.72 -1.05
C GLU A 565 -33.05 -9.11 -1.32
N VAL A 566 -32.69 -10.34 -0.96
CA VAL A 566 -31.38 -10.93 -1.21
C VAL A 566 -31.58 -12.24 -1.94
N ASP A 567 -30.57 -12.68 -2.68
CA ASP A 567 -30.64 -13.94 -3.41
C ASP A 567 -30.81 -15.13 -2.44
N GLU A 568 -31.44 -16.21 -2.92
CA GLU A 568 -31.76 -17.38 -2.08
C GLU A 568 -30.52 -17.99 -1.41
N TYR A 569 -29.39 -18.00 -2.11
CA TYR A 569 -28.12 -18.52 -1.59
C TYR A 569 -27.47 -17.58 -0.54
N GLU A 570 -27.86 -16.30 -0.50
CA GLU A 570 -27.33 -15.32 0.46
C GLU A 570 -28.21 -15.16 1.70
N LYS A 571 -29.43 -15.69 1.67
CA LYS A 571 -30.41 -15.57 2.75
C LYS A 571 -29.86 -16.05 4.11
N GLU A 572 -29.21 -17.21 4.15
CA GLU A 572 -28.61 -17.75 5.39
C GLU A 572 -27.52 -16.80 5.94
N LYS A 573 -26.72 -16.21 5.06
CA LYS A 573 -25.68 -15.24 5.41
C LYS A 573 -26.28 -13.96 5.98
N PHE A 574 -27.31 -13.42 5.33
CA PHE A 574 -27.98 -12.21 5.78
C PHE A 574 -28.70 -12.41 7.11
N GLU A 575 -29.45 -13.51 7.28
CA GLU A 575 -30.12 -13.84 8.55
C GLU A 575 -29.10 -14.00 9.70
N THR A 576 -27.93 -14.56 9.42
CA THR A 576 -26.82 -14.66 10.39
C THR A 576 -26.31 -13.28 10.80
N LEU A 577 -26.07 -12.38 9.84
CA LEU A 577 -25.64 -11.01 10.10
C LEU A 577 -26.66 -10.23 10.95
N LEU A 578 -27.96 -10.37 10.64
CA LEU A 578 -29.03 -9.78 11.44
C LEU A 578 -29.03 -10.34 12.89
N GLY A 579 -28.82 -11.64 13.05
CA GLY A 579 -28.66 -12.27 14.37
C GLY A 579 -27.46 -11.73 15.15
N GLN A 580 -26.33 -11.46 14.49
CA GLN A 580 -25.15 -10.85 15.12
C GLN A 580 -25.41 -9.41 15.57
N ILE A 581 -26.11 -8.62 14.76
CA ILE A 581 -26.55 -7.26 15.12
C ILE A 581 -27.41 -7.30 16.40
N ARG A 582 -28.37 -8.22 16.46
CA ARG A 582 -29.24 -8.42 17.63
C ARG A 582 -28.42 -8.80 18.86
N ASP A 583 -27.54 -9.78 18.74
CA ASP A 583 -26.73 -10.30 19.84
C ASP A 583 -25.74 -9.23 20.35
N ASN A 584 -25.31 -8.29 19.51
CA ASN A 584 -24.52 -7.12 19.89
C ASN A 584 -25.34 -6.02 20.60
N GLY A 585 -26.67 -6.14 20.68
CA GLY A 585 -27.55 -5.15 21.29
C GLY A 585 -27.61 -3.84 20.50
N ILE A 586 -27.43 -3.87 19.18
CA ILE A 586 -27.48 -2.67 18.32
C ILE A 586 -28.94 -2.34 18.01
N ASN A 587 -29.37 -1.10 18.27
CA ASN A 587 -30.71 -0.65 17.88
C ASN A 587 -30.74 -0.35 16.38
N VAL A 588 -31.60 -0.99 15.60
CA VAL A 588 -31.70 -0.71 14.16
C VAL A 588 -33.07 -0.17 13.79
N LEU A 589 -33.09 0.90 12.99
CA LEU A 589 -34.27 1.37 12.26
C LEU A 589 -34.09 1.03 10.78
N TRP A 590 -34.94 0.16 10.26
CA TRP A 590 -35.06 -0.17 8.83
C TRP A 590 -36.15 0.67 8.18
N ALA A 591 -35.77 1.69 7.43
CA ALA A 591 -36.69 2.62 6.79
C ALA A 591 -36.77 2.36 5.28
N GLY A 592 -37.92 1.86 4.83
CA GLY A 592 -38.26 1.67 3.43
C GLY A 592 -39.08 2.85 2.90
N ILE A 593 -38.64 3.48 1.81
CA ILE A 593 -39.34 4.60 1.16
C ILE A 593 -39.92 4.10 -0.17
N GLY A 594 -41.23 4.28 -0.39
CA GLY A 594 -41.89 3.87 -1.65
C GLY A 594 -42.13 2.35 -1.83
N VAL A 595 -41.61 1.49 -0.94
CA VAL A 595 -41.65 0.02 -1.07
C VAL A 595 -42.77 -0.67 -0.28
N THR A 596 -43.98 -0.10 -0.32
CA THR A 596 -45.10 -0.58 0.53
C THR A 596 -45.51 -2.04 0.29
N ASP A 597 -45.28 -2.57 -0.91
CA ASP A 597 -45.50 -3.97 -1.28
C ASP A 597 -44.49 -4.94 -0.66
N LYS A 598 -43.36 -4.42 -0.13
CA LYS A 598 -42.28 -5.18 0.50
C LYS A 598 -42.29 -5.11 2.03
N GLU A 599 -43.36 -4.61 2.65
CA GLU A 599 -43.43 -4.40 4.11
C GLU A 599 -43.15 -5.68 4.93
N ASP A 600 -43.55 -6.85 4.43
CA ASP A 600 -43.28 -8.14 5.10
C ASP A 600 -41.77 -8.43 5.26
N LEU A 601 -40.94 -8.03 4.30
CA LEU A 601 -39.49 -8.23 4.36
C LEU A 601 -38.85 -7.34 5.41
N PHE A 602 -39.23 -6.06 5.44
CA PHE A 602 -38.81 -5.12 6.48
C PHE A 602 -39.20 -5.58 7.89
N ARG A 603 -40.41 -6.12 8.04
CA ARG A 603 -40.87 -6.74 9.29
C ARG A 603 -39.98 -7.91 9.69
N ASN A 604 -39.70 -8.85 8.79
CA ASN A 604 -38.83 -9.99 9.05
C ASN A 604 -37.40 -9.56 9.44
N VAL A 605 -36.82 -8.62 8.68
CA VAL A 605 -35.48 -8.09 8.95
C VAL A 605 -35.40 -7.41 10.33
N ALA A 606 -36.42 -6.61 10.69
CA ALA A 606 -36.51 -6.01 12.01
C ALA A 606 -36.65 -7.05 13.13
N GLU A 607 -37.45 -8.10 12.94
CA GLU A 607 -37.61 -9.18 13.92
C GLU A 607 -36.29 -9.94 14.16
N LEU A 608 -35.59 -10.30 13.09
CA LEU A 608 -34.31 -11.03 13.17
C LEU A 608 -33.20 -10.20 13.81
N SER A 609 -33.12 -8.90 13.48
CA SER A 609 -32.15 -7.97 14.06
C SER A 609 -32.52 -7.45 15.46
N GLY A 610 -33.73 -7.75 15.96
CA GLY A 610 -34.26 -7.14 17.18
C GLY A 610 -34.48 -5.62 17.05
N GLY A 611 -34.57 -5.12 15.82
CA GLY A 611 -34.76 -3.72 15.48
C GLY A 611 -36.23 -3.35 15.26
N ARG A 612 -36.43 -2.27 14.52
CA ARG A 612 -37.72 -1.70 14.15
C ARG A 612 -37.73 -1.40 12.67
N TYR A 613 -38.92 -1.30 12.09
CA TYR A 613 -39.07 -0.90 10.70
C TYR A 613 -40.13 0.17 10.52
N ILE A 614 -40.01 0.92 9.43
CA ILE A 614 -41.05 1.78 8.89
C ILE A 614 -41.04 1.66 7.38
N VAL A 615 -42.20 1.47 6.76
CA VAL A 615 -42.36 1.52 5.30
C VAL A 615 -43.39 2.58 4.95
N LYS A 616 -42.90 3.79 4.65
CA LYS A 616 -43.69 4.99 4.37
C LYS A 616 -42.93 5.92 3.44
N GLU A 617 -43.66 6.63 2.59
CA GLU A 617 -43.08 7.61 1.68
C GLU A 617 -43.18 9.06 2.20
N ASN A 618 -44.09 9.33 3.13
CA ASN A 618 -44.29 10.66 3.69
C ASN A 618 -43.18 11.02 4.70
N ALA A 619 -42.52 12.16 4.46
CA ALA A 619 -41.48 12.72 5.34
C ALA A 619 -41.92 12.88 6.81
N SER A 620 -43.20 13.15 7.09
CA SER A 620 -43.70 13.30 8.47
C SER A 620 -43.65 11.99 9.26
N ASP A 621 -43.97 10.87 8.61
CA ASP A 621 -43.97 9.54 9.24
C ASP A 621 -42.52 9.07 9.47
N LEU A 622 -41.64 9.31 8.49
CA LEU A 622 -40.20 9.04 8.61
C LEU A 622 -39.57 9.87 9.73
N LYS A 623 -39.91 11.16 9.84
CA LYS A 623 -39.49 12.02 10.96
C LYS A 623 -39.95 11.45 12.31
N ALA A 624 -41.20 11.01 12.41
CA ALA A 624 -41.71 10.44 13.66
C ALA A 624 -40.93 9.17 14.09
N ALA A 625 -40.58 8.31 13.13
CA ALA A 625 -39.76 7.11 13.39
C ALA A 625 -38.32 7.47 13.82
N LEU A 626 -37.74 8.49 13.20
CA LEU A 626 -36.44 9.03 13.59
C LEU A 626 -36.49 9.62 15.01
N ASP A 627 -37.50 10.42 15.34
CA ASP A 627 -37.71 11.00 16.68
C ASP A 627 -37.86 9.90 17.75
N GLU A 628 -38.54 8.79 17.43
CA GLU A 628 -38.64 7.64 18.33
C GLU A 628 -37.28 6.94 18.51
N THR A 629 -36.50 6.84 17.44
CA THR A 629 -35.15 6.27 17.45
C THR A 629 -34.19 7.09 18.32
N LEU A 630 -34.29 8.43 18.32
CA LEU A 630 -33.54 9.30 19.23
C LEU A 630 -33.75 8.94 20.70
N GLN A 631 -34.99 8.56 21.07
CA GLN A 631 -35.29 8.17 22.45
C GLN A 631 -34.68 6.81 22.81
N LEU A 632 -34.55 5.90 21.85
CA LEU A 632 -33.93 4.60 22.04
C LEU A 632 -32.41 4.67 22.14
N ILE A 633 -31.77 5.52 21.33
CA ILE A 633 -30.31 5.69 21.30
C ILE A 633 -29.76 6.14 22.66
N ARG A 634 -30.59 6.78 23.50
CA ARG A 634 -30.23 7.19 24.87
C ARG A 634 -30.31 6.06 25.89
N LYS A 635 -30.98 4.95 25.57
CA LYS A 635 -31.15 3.80 26.46
C LYS A 635 -30.01 2.81 26.24
N GLU A 636 -29.50 2.26 27.35
CA GLU A 636 -28.54 1.16 27.29
C GLU A 636 -29.23 -0.10 26.81
N ASN A 637 -28.56 -0.85 25.93
CA ASN A 637 -29.03 -2.15 25.49
C ASN A 637 -28.10 -3.26 26.00
N ASP A 638 -28.68 -4.37 26.43
CA ASP A 638 -27.93 -5.51 26.92
C ASP A 638 -27.42 -6.35 25.74
N SER A 639 -26.12 -6.29 25.48
CA SER A 639 -25.49 -7.20 24.51
C SER A 639 -25.38 -8.63 25.07
N ALA A 640 -25.60 -9.66 24.26
CA ALA A 640 -25.38 -11.05 24.62
C ALA A 640 -23.90 -11.49 24.50
N VAL A 641 -23.04 -10.63 23.97
CA VAL A 641 -21.61 -10.87 23.70
C VAL A 641 -20.77 -9.71 24.26
N ILE A 642 -19.44 -9.86 24.25
CA ILE A 642 -18.51 -8.77 24.50
C ILE A 642 -17.49 -8.68 23.36
N PRO A 643 -17.09 -7.46 22.94
CA PRO A 643 -16.05 -7.31 21.93
C PRO A 643 -14.68 -7.63 22.54
N LEU A 644 -13.91 -8.39 21.77
CA LEU A 644 -12.51 -8.72 22.01
C LEU A 644 -11.70 -8.29 20.78
N SER A 645 -10.79 -7.35 20.97
CA SER A 645 -9.92 -6.84 19.90
C SER A 645 -8.47 -7.25 20.14
N ILE A 646 -7.79 -7.61 19.06
CA ILE A 646 -6.36 -7.89 19.02
C ILE A 646 -5.73 -7.00 17.95
N THR A 647 -4.63 -6.33 18.31
CA THR A 647 -3.85 -5.48 17.41
C THR A 647 -2.36 -5.82 17.55
N ILE A 648 -1.66 -5.93 16.43
CA ILE A 648 -0.22 -6.19 16.34
C ILE A 648 0.39 -5.08 15.49
N ASN A 649 1.35 -4.34 16.05
CA ASN A 649 2.09 -3.29 15.36
C ASN A 649 3.56 -3.69 15.22
N GLU A 650 4.00 -4.11 14.04
CA GLU A 650 5.36 -4.60 13.85
C GLU A 650 6.14 -3.72 12.87
N LYS A 651 7.42 -3.50 13.19
CA LYS A 651 8.40 -2.84 12.33
C LYS A 651 9.59 -3.76 12.13
N THR A 652 9.84 -4.17 10.89
CA THR A 652 10.92 -5.10 10.57
C THR A 652 12.27 -4.41 10.48
N ALA A 653 13.35 -5.20 10.50
CA ALA A 653 14.70 -4.71 10.25
C ALA A 653 14.88 -4.15 8.81
N SER A 654 14.04 -4.57 7.85
CA SER A 654 13.99 -3.99 6.51
C SER A 654 13.20 -2.68 6.44
N GLY A 655 12.60 -2.21 7.54
CA GLY A 655 11.84 -0.96 7.58
C GLY A 655 10.37 -1.09 7.19
N ASP A 656 9.88 -2.30 6.92
CA ASP A 656 8.45 -2.52 6.76
C ASP A 656 7.74 -2.19 8.07
N VAL A 657 6.69 -1.38 8.00
CA VAL A 657 5.75 -1.18 9.10
C VAL A 657 4.44 -1.83 8.69
N PHE A 658 3.85 -2.61 9.59
CA PHE A 658 2.54 -3.17 9.39
C PHE A 658 1.76 -3.24 10.69
N ASN A 659 0.45 -3.05 10.54
CA ASN A 659 -0.54 -3.13 11.60
C ASN A 659 -1.55 -4.19 11.18
N TYR A 660 -1.77 -5.18 12.03
CA TYR A 660 -2.90 -6.11 11.89
C TYR A 660 -3.83 -5.91 13.06
N SER A 661 -5.11 -5.79 12.78
CA SER A 661 -6.14 -5.58 13.78
C SER A 661 -7.31 -6.53 13.51
N ALA A 662 -7.97 -7.03 14.55
CA ALA A 662 -9.25 -7.72 14.39
C ALA A 662 -10.08 -7.58 15.66
N THR A 663 -11.40 -7.58 15.47
CA THR A 663 -12.36 -7.65 16.58
C THR A 663 -13.32 -8.80 16.37
N THR A 664 -13.53 -9.60 17.42
CA THR A 664 -14.54 -10.67 17.44
C THR A 664 -15.43 -10.56 18.67
N ASP A 665 -16.60 -11.19 18.59
CA ASP A 665 -17.56 -11.24 19.68
C ASP A 665 -17.42 -12.54 20.45
N VAL A 666 -17.24 -12.42 21.77
CA VAL A 666 -17.08 -13.59 22.64
C VAL A 666 -18.18 -13.65 23.70
N ARG A 667 -18.65 -14.87 24.02
CA ARG A 667 -19.64 -15.12 25.09
C ARG A 667 -18.94 -15.38 26.42
N PHE A 668 -18.14 -14.43 26.87
CA PHE A 668 -17.46 -14.54 28.17
C PHE A 668 -18.34 -14.01 29.30
N THR A 669 -17.97 -14.36 30.53
CA THR A 669 -18.59 -13.78 31.73
C THR A 669 -18.34 -12.27 31.76
N LYS A 670 -19.40 -11.45 31.70
CA LYS A 670 -19.25 -9.99 31.67
C LYS A 670 -18.58 -9.47 32.94
N PRO A 671 -17.51 -8.65 32.84
CA PRO A 671 -16.93 -7.99 34.00
C PRO A 671 -17.90 -6.97 34.61
N LYS A 672 -17.74 -6.66 35.89
CA LYS A 672 -18.63 -5.70 36.57
C LYS A 672 -18.41 -4.31 35.97
N ARG A 673 -19.47 -3.55 35.75
CA ARG A 673 -19.31 -2.13 35.38
C ARG A 673 -18.97 -1.32 36.63
N SER A 674 -17.68 -1.12 36.89
CA SER A 674 -17.16 -0.23 37.92
C SER A 674 -15.98 0.57 37.39
N GLY A 675 -15.76 1.78 37.90
CA GLY A 675 -14.78 2.72 37.36
C GLY A 675 -15.30 3.63 36.25
N PRO A 676 -14.46 4.55 35.72
CA PRO A 676 -14.87 5.49 34.69
C PRO A 676 -15.14 4.80 33.34
N PRO A 677 -16.15 5.26 32.58
CA PRO A 677 -16.47 4.73 31.25
C PRO A 677 -15.28 4.89 30.30
N ALA A 678 -15.15 4.00 29.30
CA ALA A 678 -14.14 4.18 28.27
C ALA A 678 -14.43 5.46 27.48
N VAL A 679 -13.37 6.17 27.14
CA VAL A 679 -13.44 7.25 26.16
C VAL A 679 -13.35 6.59 24.79
N ILE A 680 -14.39 6.75 23.97
CA ILE A 680 -14.31 6.38 22.56
C ILE A 680 -13.44 7.43 21.89
N ALA A 681 -12.43 7.01 21.14
CA ALA A 681 -11.62 7.89 20.31
C ALA A 681 -12.26 7.98 18.91
N PRO A 682 -13.08 9.01 18.61
CA PRO A 682 -13.47 9.28 17.23
C PRO A 682 -12.25 9.76 16.43
N VAL A 683 -12.43 9.95 15.12
CA VAL A 683 -11.44 10.69 14.35
C VAL A 683 -11.23 12.05 15.00
N SER A 684 -9.97 12.41 15.16
CA SER A 684 -9.59 13.67 15.78
C SER A 684 -8.45 14.28 15.02
N TYR A 685 -8.35 15.60 15.08
CA TYR A 685 -7.17 16.29 14.60
C TYR A 685 -6.74 17.38 15.57
N THR A 686 -5.42 17.58 15.64
CA THR A 686 -4.79 18.68 16.37
C THR A 686 -4.24 19.65 15.34
N ALA A 687 -4.94 20.78 15.16
CA ALA A 687 -4.51 21.86 14.29
C ALA A 687 -3.61 22.87 15.03
N GLY A 688 -2.83 23.65 14.28
CA GLY A 688 -2.02 24.73 14.83
C GLY A 688 -0.68 24.30 15.42
N VAL A 689 -0.22 23.09 15.14
CA VAL A 689 1.15 22.68 15.46
C VAL A 689 2.08 23.49 14.57
N ARG A 690 3.01 24.25 15.14
CA ARG A 690 3.91 25.10 14.34
C ARG A 690 4.72 24.23 13.35
N LEU A 691 4.61 24.53 12.07
CA LEU A 691 5.43 23.89 11.03
C LEU A 691 6.80 24.59 11.01
N ASN A 692 7.82 23.94 11.54
CA ASN A 692 9.19 24.47 11.54
C ASN A 692 9.89 24.15 10.20
N THR A 693 9.40 24.74 9.11
CA THR A 693 10.02 24.63 7.78
C THR A 693 11.45 25.19 7.80
N TYR A 694 11.62 26.42 8.29
CA TYR A 694 12.95 27.04 8.44
C TYR A 694 13.21 27.37 9.91
N ASP A 695 14.12 26.62 10.54
CA ASP A 695 14.56 26.87 11.92
C ASP A 695 16.07 27.12 12.00
N ASN A 696 16.53 27.52 13.18
CA ASN A 696 17.95 27.77 13.43
C ASN A 696 18.81 26.51 13.20
N ARG A 697 18.25 25.31 13.40
CA ARG A 697 18.99 24.05 13.23
C ARG A 697 19.28 23.84 11.75
N LEU A 698 18.27 23.94 10.89
CA LEU A 698 18.41 23.88 9.43
C LEU A 698 19.42 24.93 8.93
N SER A 699 19.39 26.15 9.46
CA SER A 699 20.37 27.18 9.10
C SER A 699 21.81 26.80 9.47
N THR A 700 22.03 26.24 10.66
CA THR A 700 23.37 25.82 11.10
C THR A 700 23.92 24.57 10.42
N LEU A 701 23.07 23.81 9.71
CA LEU A 701 23.44 22.56 9.06
C LEU A 701 23.52 22.72 7.54
N VAL A 702 22.53 23.38 6.94
CA VAL A 702 22.29 23.39 5.50
C VAL A 702 22.37 24.79 4.93
N THR A 703 21.50 25.72 5.37
CA THR A 703 21.30 26.98 4.61
C THR A 703 22.39 28.02 4.85
N GLY A 704 23.06 27.99 6.01
CA GLY A 704 24.05 29.01 6.38
C GLY A 704 23.45 30.40 6.26
N THR A 705 24.04 31.23 5.39
CA THR A 705 23.63 32.61 5.09
C THR A 705 22.69 32.76 3.88
N SER A 706 22.28 31.65 3.24
CA SER A 706 21.33 31.66 2.11
C SER A 706 19.97 32.22 2.51
N LEU A 707 19.28 32.86 1.56
CA LEU A 707 17.92 33.35 1.73
C LEU A 707 16.90 32.19 1.71
N PRO A 708 16.23 31.88 2.83
CA PRO A 708 15.19 30.85 2.89
C PRO A 708 13.99 31.21 2.00
N GLY A 709 13.43 30.22 1.30
CA GLY A 709 12.30 30.40 0.40
C GLY A 709 12.62 31.00 -0.97
N SER A 710 13.87 31.42 -1.23
CA SER A 710 14.30 31.89 -2.55
C SER A 710 15.57 31.22 -3.06
N GLU A 711 16.64 31.24 -2.27
CA GLU A 711 17.92 30.61 -2.61
C GLU A 711 17.98 29.18 -2.06
N THR A 712 17.40 28.95 -0.89
CA THR A 712 17.18 27.59 -0.38
C THR A 712 15.68 27.37 -0.16
N VAL A 713 15.11 26.46 -0.95
CA VAL A 713 13.67 26.15 -0.93
C VAL A 713 13.49 24.73 -0.43
N LEU A 714 12.93 24.58 0.77
CA LEU A 714 12.62 23.29 1.38
C LEU A 714 11.23 22.82 0.92
N SER A 715 11.16 21.64 0.30
CA SER A 715 9.91 20.97 -0.05
C SER A 715 9.42 20.06 1.07
N ASN A 716 10.31 19.37 1.78
CA ASN A 716 9.93 18.51 2.91
C ASN A 716 11.08 18.31 3.90
N ARG A 717 10.76 17.92 5.13
CA ARG A 717 11.72 17.56 6.18
C ARG A 717 11.16 16.43 7.04
N MET A 718 11.98 15.41 7.30
CA MET A 718 11.59 14.22 8.07
C MET A 718 12.59 13.92 9.17
N ALA A 719 12.09 13.75 10.40
CA ALA A 719 12.88 13.18 11.49
C ALA A 719 13.01 11.67 11.27
N ILE A 720 14.22 11.10 11.46
CA ILE A 720 14.49 9.69 11.16
C ILE A 720 14.99 8.91 12.38
N ASP A 721 16.08 9.36 13.01
CA ASP A 721 16.80 8.68 14.09
C ASP A 721 17.01 7.16 13.90
N ALA A 722 17.44 6.76 12.69
CA ALA A 722 17.75 5.36 12.35
C ALA A 722 19.25 5.11 12.36
N LYS A 723 19.68 3.91 12.77
CA LYS A 723 21.11 3.56 12.82
C LYS A 723 21.38 2.11 12.44
N SER A 724 22.58 1.88 11.91
CA SER A 724 23.12 0.55 11.66
C SER A 724 24.65 0.60 11.70
N ALA A 725 25.31 -0.54 11.78
CA ALA A 725 26.75 -0.60 11.93
C ALA A 725 27.36 -1.78 11.17
N ASN A 726 28.60 -1.60 10.71
CA ASN A 726 29.47 -2.69 10.29
C ASN A 726 30.58 -2.91 11.33
N LYS A 727 31.64 -3.63 10.98
CA LYS A 727 32.76 -3.92 11.90
C LYS A 727 33.66 -2.71 12.22
N ALA A 728 33.47 -1.57 11.54
CA ALA A 728 34.32 -0.39 11.67
C ALA A 728 33.58 0.91 12.04
N VAL A 729 32.37 1.11 11.56
CA VAL A 729 31.58 2.33 11.78
C VAL A 729 30.13 2.02 12.11
N GLU A 730 29.58 2.74 13.10
CA GLU A 730 28.14 2.92 13.33
C GLU A 730 27.71 4.21 12.61
N VAL A 731 26.71 4.10 11.74
CA VAL A 731 26.13 5.19 10.97
C VAL A 731 24.74 5.46 11.54
N THR A 732 24.48 6.70 11.94
CA THR A 732 23.17 7.17 12.39
C THR A 732 22.68 8.29 11.47
N VAL A 733 21.43 8.21 11.01
CA VAL A 733 20.76 9.28 10.27
C VAL A 733 19.76 9.96 11.20
N LYS A 734 19.96 11.24 11.47
CA LYS A 734 19.08 12.00 12.38
C LYS A 734 17.88 12.56 11.66
N GLU A 735 18.10 13.14 10.49
CA GLU A 735 17.09 13.94 9.81
C GLU A 735 17.36 13.99 8.30
N ALA A 736 16.29 14.11 7.52
CA ALA A 736 16.30 14.27 6.09
C ALA A 736 15.65 15.59 5.68
N PHE A 737 16.26 16.31 4.75
CA PHE A 737 15.78 17.58 4.19
C PHE A 737 15.69 17.47 2.67
N PHE A 738 14.49 17.63 2.14
CA PHE A 738 14.19 17.65 0.71
C PHE A 738 14.11 19.10 0.24
N LEU A 739 14.91 19.46 -0.75
CA LEU A 739 15.13 20.83 -1.16
C LEU A 739 15.02 20.94 -2.68
N GLU A 740 14.12 21.80 -3.14
CA GLU A 740 13.98 22.13 -4.56
C GLU A 740 15.13 23.02 -5.02
N LYS A 741 15.60 23.91 -4.13
CA LYS A 741 16.78 24.75 -4.38
C LYS A 741 17.73 24.68 -3.21
N LEU A 742 19.02 24.66 -3.51
CA LEU A 742 20.09 24.69 -2.52
C LEU A 742 21.12 25.75 -2.92
N MET A 743 21.25 26.81 -2.12
CA MET A 743 22.19 27.92 -2.38
C MET A 743 22.00 28.57 -3.77
N GLY A 744 20.76 28.66 -4.24
CA GLY A 744 20.36 29.20 -5.54
C GLY A 744 20.47 28.21 -6.71
N LEU A 745 20.99 26.99 -6.48
CA LEU A 745 21.04 25.95 -7.50
C LEU A 745 19.69 25.25 -7.63
N ASP A 746 19.27 25.05 -8.87
CA ASP A 746 18.03 24.39 -9.25
C ASP A 746 18.37 23.09 -10.01
N PRO A 747 18.02 21.91 -9.50
CA PRO A 747 18.29 20.63 -10.13
C PRO A 747 17.20 20.22 -11.15
N MET A 748 16.32 21.16 -11.57
CA MET A 748 15.26 20.99 -12.57
C MET A 748 14.17 20.00 -12.15
N ASP A 749 14.05 18.86 -12.82
CA ASP A 749 13.06 17.79 -12.58
C ASP A 749 13.39 16.92 -11.35
N ARG A 750 14.45 17.29 -10.63
CA ARG A 750 14.96 16.59 -9.45
C ARG A 750 14.84 17.47 -8.21
N GLN A 751 15.32 16.96 -7.09
CA GLN A 751 15.48 17.70 -5.84
C GLN A 751 16.76 17.25 -5.12
N PHE A 752 17.27 18.09 -4.23
CA PHE A 752 18.34 17.72 -3.31
C PHE A 752 17.76 17.03 -2.08
N LEU A 753 18.37 15.94 -1.66
CA LEU A 753 18.10 15.28 -0.38
C LEU A 753 19.34 15.41 0.50
N ALA A 754 19.29 16.23 1.53
CA ALA A 754 20.35 16.37 2.52
C ALA A 754 20.05 15.51 3.75
N LEU A 755 20.98 14.64 4.16
CA LEU A 755 20.88 13.84 5.37
C LEU A 755 21.87 14.33 6.42
N GLU A 756 21.39 14.48 7.66
CA GLU A 756 22.26 14.68 8.82
C GLU A 756 22.78 13.32 9.31
N LEU A 757 24.10 13.11 9.19
CA LEU A 757 24.76 11.88 9.60
C LEU A 757 25.57 12.06 10.88
N GLU A 758 25.59 11.01 11.70
CA GLU A 758 26.58 10.80 12.75
C GLU A 758 27.33 9.49 12.48
N LEU A 759 28.65 9.57 12.38
CA LEU A 759 29.56 8.45 12.16
C LEU A 759 30.40 8.22 13.41
N LYS A 760 30.31 7.02 13.98
CA LYS A 760 31.06 6.63 15.17
C LYS A 760 31.96 5.44 14.87
N ASN A 761 33.25 5.58 15.15
CA ASN A 761 34.21 4.49 14.98
C ASN A 761 33.95 3.38 16.03
N VAL A 762 33.72 2.16 15.55
CA VAL A 762 33.50 0.95 16.37
C VAL A 762 34.57 -0.12 16.14
N THR A 763 35.71 0.25 15.53
CA THR A 763 36.83 -0.68 15.33
C THR A 763 37.37 -1.20 16.68
N SER A 764 37.59 -2.51 16.77
CA SER A 764 38.10 -3.15 18.00
C SER A 764 39.50 -2.67 18.39
N ASN A 765 40.32 -2.28 17.42
CA ASN A 765 41.70 -1.88 17.62
C ASN A 765 41.86 -0.37 17.90
N LYS A 766 40.76 0.39 17.98
CA LYS A 766 40.76 1.86 18.14
C LYS A 766 41.71 2.55 17.14
N ILE A 767 41.65 2.15 15.88
CA ILE A 767 42.40 2.78 14.79
C ILE A 767 41.49 3.75 14.03
N GLN A 768 42.06 4.80 13.45
CA GLN A 768 41.33 5.68 12.54
C GLN A 768 40.76 4.85 11.38
N TYR A 769 39.47 5.04 11.14
CA TYR A 769 38.78 4.44 10.01
C TYR A 769 38.56 5.52 8.95
N SER A 770 39.05 5.28 7.73
CA SER A 770 39.02 6.24 6.63
C SER A 770 38.14 5.70 5.51
N ILE A 771 37.11 6.45 5.13
CA ILE A 771 36.26 6.20 3.98
C ILE A 771 36.88 6.96 2.80
N PRO A 772 37.37 6.29 1.75
CA PRO A 772 38.15 6.96 0.69
C PRO A 772 37.39 8.03 -0.08
N SER A 773 36.08 7.83 -0.30
CA SER A 773 35.23 8.77 -1.02
C SER A 773 33.78 8.62 -0.58
N PHE A 774 33.14 9.69 -0.10
CA PHE A 774 31.72 9.60 0.23
C PHE A 774 30.84 9.31 -1.01
N LYS A 775 31.23 9.77 -2.21
CA LYS A 775 30.46 9.56 -3.47
C LYS A 775 30.38 8.10 -3.89
N ASN A 776 31.45 7.35 -3.66
CA ASN A 776 31.57 5.97 -4.12
C ASN A 776 31.09 4.96 -3.06
N HIS A 777 30.78 5.44 -1.86
CA HIS A 777 30.45 4.60 -0.72
C HIS A 777 29.05 4.86 -0.17
N PHE A 778 28.51 6.09 -0.23
CA PHE A 778 27.16 6.40 0.22
C PHE A 778 26.19 6.57 -0.95
N TYR A 779 25.08 5.86 -0.88
CA TYR A 779 24.02 5.90 -1.85
C TYR A 779 22.66 5.97 -1.16
N ILE A 780 21.72 6.70 -1.75
CA ILE A 780 20.32 6.69 -1.34
C ILE A 780 19.50 5.94 -2.37
N ASN A 781 18.62 5.05 -1.93
CA ASN A 781 17.58 4.48 -2.77
C ASN A 781 16.26 5.22 -2.49
N ILE A 782 15.55 5.66 -3.54
CA ILE A 782 14.20 6.24 -3.46
C ILE A 782 13.23 5.33 -4.21
N ASN A 783 12.10 5.01 -3.58
CA ASN A 783 10.99 4.25 -4.15
C ASN A 783 11.34 2.87 -4.72
N ASN A 784 12.51 2.31 -4.40
CA ASN A 784 13.07 1.11 -5.03
C ASN A 784 13.26 1.22 -6.55
N GLU A 785 13.22 2.44 -7.11
CA GLU A 785 13.34 2.72 -8.54
C GLU A 785 14.78 3.03 -8.98
N GLY A 786 15.68 3.29 -8.04
CA GLY A 786 17.08 3.51 -8.34
C GLY A 786 17.93 3.88 -7.14
N CYS A 787 19.24 3.75 -7.29
CA CYS A 787 20.26 4.08 -6.31
C CYS A 787 21.06 5.32 -6.76
N TYR A 788 21.06 6.36 -5.94
CA TYR A 788 21.65 7.67 -6.24
C TYR A 788 22.89 7.89 -5.35
N PRO A 789 24.08 8.17 -5.93
CA PRO A 789 25.28 8.42 -5.16
C PRO A 789 25.21 9.77 -4.45
N ALA A 790 26.00 9.92 -3.39
CA ALA A 790 26.22 11.22 -2.78
C ALA A 790 26.86 12.21 -3.79
N SER A 791 26.47 13.47 -3.70
CA SER A 791 26.74 14.54 -4.66
C SER A 791 27.75 15.56 -4.12
N ASP A 792 28.41 16.27 -5.04
CA ASP A 792 29.30 17.41 -4.73
C ASP A 792 28.52 18.56 -4.06
N ALA A 793 27.20 18.59 -4.24
CA ALA A 793 26.30 19.47 -3.51
C ALA A 793 26.41 19.34 -1.97
N THR A 794 27.02 18.25 -1.47
CA THR A 794 27.36 18.08 -0.06
C THR A 794 28.12 19.28 0.49
N TRP A 795 29.09 19.81 -0.26
CA TRP A 795 29.92 20.93 0.17
C TRP A 795 29.23 22.30 0.12
N LEU A 796 28.00 22.36 -0.40
CA LEU A 796 27.19 23.58 -0.35
C LEU A 796 26.50 23.77 1.00
N THR A 797 26.42 22.71 1.81
CA THR A 797 25.87 22.77 3.15
C THR A 797 26.81 23.51 4.10
N GLU A 798 26.27 24.13 5.16
CA GLU A 798 27.07 24.83 6.16
C GLU A 798 28.00 23.89 6.96
N LYS A 799 27.57 22.63 7.16
CA LYS A 799 28.34 21.60 7.87
C LYS A 799 28.46 20.32 7.04
N PRO A 800 29.25 20.31 5.97
CA PRO A 800 29.43 19.10 5.17
C PRO A 800 30.17 18.02 5.98
N ILE A 801 29.89 16.75 5.67
CA ILE A 801 30.54 15.59 6.32
C ILE A 801 32.06 15.52 6.07
N SER A 802 32.54 16.18 5.00
CA SER A 802 33.95 16.38 4.68
C SER A 802 34.22 17.82 4.21
N ALA A 803 35.47 18.26 4.29
CA ALA A 803 35.84 19.60 3.83
C ALA A 803 35.65 19.76 2.30
N PRO A 804 35.31 20.96 1.80
CA PRO A 804 35.19 21.21 0.36
C PRO A 804 36.45 20.80 -0.42
N GLY A 805 36.27 19.95 -1.44
CA GLY A 805 37.35 19.36 -2.22
C GLY A 805 37.94 18.06 -1.67
N GLU A 806 37.58 17.65 -0.45
CA GLU A 806 38.02 16.39 0.17
C GLU A 806 36.90 15.34 0.13
N TYR A 807 37.03 14.33 -0.73
CA TYR A 807 36.04 13.24 -0.80
C TYR A 807 36.18 12.24 0.36
N ALA A 808 37.35 12.16 0.97
CA ALA A 808 37.60 11.22 2.06
C ALA A 808 36.90 11.66 3.36
N VAL A 809 36.46 10.69 4.15
CA VAL A 809 35.82 10.91 5.46
C VAL A 809 36.58 10.12 6.53
N ASP A 810 37.20 10.83 7.45
CA ASP A 810 38.01 10.25 8.52
C ASP A 810 37.25 10.18 9.85
N VAL A 811 37.03 8.96 10.34
CA VAL A 811 36.32 8.68 11.59
C VAL A 811 37.32 8.26 12.66
N TYR A 812 37.64 9.18 13.56
CA TYR A 812 38.62 8.96 14.64
C TYR A 812 38.02 8.15 15.82
N PRO A 813 38.83 7.33 16.50
CA PRO A 813 38.42 6.68 17.75
C PRO A 813 38.00 7.70 18.82
N ASP A 814 36.98 7.35 19.62
CA ASP A 814 36.48 8.14 20.75
C ASP A 814 35.85 9.52 20.38
N LYS A 815 35.62 9.80 19.09
CA LYS A 815 34.85 10.96 18.60
C LYS A 815 33.72 10.51 17.67
N THR A 816 32.56 11.13 17.79
CA THR A 816 31.51 11.04 16.77
C THR A 816 31.71 12.17 15.77
N LEU A 817 31.86 11.83 14.49
CA LEU A 817 31.85 12.79 13.40
C LEU A 817 30.40 13.07 13.02
N SER A 818 30.01 14.33 12.89
CA SER A 818 28.65 14.73 12.49
C SER A 818 28.72 15.75 11.36
N GLY A 819 27.86 15.61 10.37
CA GLY A 819 27.78 16.50 9.21
C GLY A 819 26.73 16.07 8.21
N MET A 820 26.55 16.88 7.18
CA MET A 820 25.58 16.70 6.11
C MET A 820 26.19 15.93 4.94
N ILE A 821 25.38 15.07 4.33
CA ILE A 821 25.65 14.50 3.01
C ILE A 821 24.44 14.80 2.12
N VAL A 822 24.67 15.14 0.84
CA VAL A 822 23.61 15.54 -0.08
C VAL A 822 23.56 14.59 -1.27
N PHE A 823 22.35 14.24 -1.69
CA PHE A 823 22.04 13.44 -2.88
C PHE A 823 21.18 14.26 -3.84
N VAL A 824 21.19 13.90 -5.13
CA VAL A 824 20.28 14.47 -6.14
C VAL A 824 19.33 13.36 -6.57
N VAL A 825 18.06 13.49 -6.21
CA VAL A 825 17.04 12.44 -6.34
C VAL A 825 15.82 12.95 -7.11
N PRO A 826 14.95 12.08 -7.65
CA PRO A 826 13.73 12.52 -8.33
C PRO A 826 12.79 13.32 -7.41
N LYS A 827 12.08 14.30 -7.99
CA LYS A 827 11.01 15.05 -7.31
C LYS A 827 9.69 14.27 -7.40
N VAL A 828 9.56 13.21 -6.61
CA VAL A 828 8.37 12.34 -6.55
C VAL A 828 7.95 12.08 -5.10
N PRO A 829 6.68 11.73 -4.82
CA PRO A 829 6.25 11.33 -3.49
C PRO A 829 7.10 10.18 -2.95
N VAL A 830 7.61 10.33 -1.73
CA VAL A 830 8.56 9.39 -1.12
C VAL A 830 7.77 8.38 -0.29
N THR A 831 7.55 7.20 -0.86
CA THR A 831 6.86 6.10 -0.18
C THR A 831 7.82 5.16 0.54
N GLN A 832 9.07 5.11 0.08
CA GLN A 832 10.16 4.33 0.68
C GLN A 832 11.51 4.94 0.30
N PHE A 833 12.45 4.95 1.24
CA PHE A 833 13.85 5.28 0.96
C PHE A 833 14.81 4.73 2.01
N SER A 834 16.04 4.46 1.58
CA SER A 834 17.07 3.87 2.43
C SER A 834 18.47 4.36 2.09
N LEU A 835 19.32 4.42 3.11
CA LEU A 835 20.73 4.75 2.98
C LEU A 835 21.56 3.48 2.90
N HIS A 836 22.41 3.39 1.90
CA HIS A 836 23.37 2.30 1.73
C HIS A 836 24.79 2.84 1.80
N PHE A 837 25.59 2.24 2.68
CA PHE A 837 27.02 2.48 2.80
C PHE A 837 27.79 1.20 2.46
N TYR A 838 28.50 1.22 1.33
CA TYR A 838 29.19 0.04 0.83
C TYR A 838 30.66 0.00 1.25
N ASP A 839 31.01 -0.88 2.19
CA ASP A 839 32.40 -1.19 2.55
C ASP A 839 32.73 -2.68 2.30
N THR A 840 33.74 -2.93 1.46
CA THR A 840 34.18 -4.29 1.08
C THR A 840 35.09 -4.96 2.11
N VAL A 841 35.66 -4.21 3.04
CA VAL A 841 36.60 -4.69 4.07
C VAL A 841 35.86 -5.04 5.36
N TYR A 842 35.00 -4.14 5.85
CA TYR A 842 34.33 -4.30 7.15
C TYR A 842 32.86 -4.72 7.05
N GLY A 843 32.33 -4.82 5.83
CA GLY A 843 30.94 -5.16 5.52
C GLY A 843 30.08 -3.93 5.25
N HIS A 844 29.03 -4.08 4.45
CA HIS A 844 28.14 -2.98 4.10
C HIS A 844 27.22 -2.61 5.28
N VAL A 845 26.75 -1.37 5.28
CA VAL A 845 25.72 -0.87 6.19
C VAL A 845 24.51 -0.47 5.35
N HIS A 846 23.33 -0.93 5.74
CA HIS A 846 22.07 -0.61 5.08
C HIS A 846 21.08 -0.14 6.15
N ILE A 847 20.44 1.01 5.91
CA ILE A 847 19.54 1.67 6.85
C ILE A 847 18.23 2.01 6.13
N PRO A 848 17.11 1.34 6.45
CA PRO A 848 15.81 1.84 6.03
C PRO A 848 15.54 3.17 6.75
N LEU A 849 15.27 4.23 6.00
CA LEU A 849 14.94 5.55 6.56
C LEU A 849 13.43 5.72 6.61
N SER A 850 12.71 5.30 5.57
CA SER A 850 11.25 5.16 5.55
C SER A 850 10.84 4.03 4.62
N GLY A 851 9.77 3.30 4.96
CA GLY A 851 9.28 2.18 4.16
C GLY A 851 10.27 1.02 4.01
N ARG A 852 9.94 0.09 3.11
CA ARG A 852 10.70 -1.14 2.89
C ARG A 852 12.00 -0.89 2.11
N MET A 853 13.11 -1.31 2.70
CA MET A 853 14.41 -1.41 2.03
C MET A 853 14.55 -2.74 1.30
N ILE A 854 14.87 -2.68 0.01
CA ILE A 854 15.31 -3.84 -0.78
C ILE A 854 16.82 -3.68 -1.04
N PRO A 855 17.68 -4.57 -0.51
CA PRO A 855 19.12 -4.50 -0.79
C PRO A 855 19.40 -4.70 -2.29
N GLN A 856 20.09 -3.74 -2.92
CA GLN A 856 20.29 -3.70 -4.38
C GLN A 856 21.75 -3.87 -4.85
N LEU A 857 22.68 -4.42 -4.04
CA LEU A 857 24.02 -4.65 -4.58
C LEU A 857 23.97 -5.78 -5.60
N VAL A 858 23.97 -5.44 -6.90
CA VAL A 858 24.00 -6.42 -7.98
C VAL A 858 25.35 -7.14 -7.98
N GLU A 859 25.32 -8.47 -7.80
CA GLU A 859 26.47 -9.34 -7.98
C GLU A 859 26.75 -9.53 -9.47
N LEU A 860 28.02 -9.47 -9.87
CA LEU A 860 28.45 -9.61 -11.27
C LEU A 860 29.15 -10.96 -11.45
N ASP A 861 29.01 -11.54 -12.65
CA ASP A 861 29.65 -12.81 -13.00
C ASP A 861 31.18 -12.76 -12.87
N SER A 862 31.71 -13.55 -11.94
CA SER A 862 33.14 -13.60 -11.66
C SER A 862 33.94 -14.14 -12.85
N LEU A 863 35.04 -13.46 -13.19
CA LEU A 863 36.05 -13.96 -14.12
C LEU A 863 37.10 -14.82 -13.39
N PRO A 864 37.77 -15.75 -14.11
CA PRO A 864 38.94 -16.44 -13.60
C PRO A 864 40.00 -15.45 -13.13
N THR A 865 40.69 -15.76 -12.02
CA THR A 865 41.71 -14.88 -11.45
C THR A 865 42.81 -14.55 -12.47
N GLN A 866 42.80 -13.33 -12.98
CA GLN A 866 43.86 -12.79 -13.85
C GLN A 866 44.97 -12.16 -13.00
N ALA A 867 46.20 -12.13 -13.53
CA ALA A 867 47.30 -11.40 -12.90
C ALA A 867 47.03 -9.88 -12.98
N PRO A 868 47.42 -9.08 -11.97
CA PRO A 868 47.24 -7.63 -12.01
C PRO A 868 47.94 -7.02 -13.23
N ALA A 869 47.20 -6.29 -14.04
CA ALA A 869 47.77 -5.54 -15.14
C ALA A 869 48.44 -4.28 -14.58
N LYS A 870 49.73 -4.12 -14.90
CA LYS A 870 50.51 -2.97 -14.46
C LYS A 870 50.10 -1.75 -15.30
N ILE A 871 49.54 -0.74 -14.63
CA ILE A 871 49.23 0.56 -15.24
C ILE A 871 50.48 1.44 -15.20
N SER A 872 51.20 1.43 -14.08
CA SER A 872 52.50 2.10 -13.92
C SER A 872 53.30 1.43 -12.81
N ASP A 873 54.47 1.97 -12.46
CA ASP A 873 55.19 1.56 -11.23
C ASP A 873 54.38 1.81 -9.95
N ALA A 874 53.41 2.73 -10.05
CA ALA A 874 52.58 3.19 -8.95
C ALA A 874 51.22 2.49 -8.85
N PHE A 875 50.67 1.98 -9.96
CA PHE A 875 49.28 1.49 -10.01
C PHE A 875 49.14 0.18 -10.79
N SER A 876 48.24 -0.69 -10.33
CA SER A 876 47.81 -1.89 -11.04
C SER A 876 46.32 -2.10 -10.97
N MET A 877 45.73 -2.74 -11.97
CA MET A 877 44.30 -3.07 -12.00
C MET A 877 44.10 -4.55 -12.34
N THR A 878 43.16 -5.19 -11.66
CA THR A 878 42.79 -6.59 -11.88
C THR A 878 41.29 -6.69 -12.11
N VAL A 879 40.87 -7.06 -13.31
CA VAL A 879 39.44 -7.28 -13.58
C VAL A 879 38.99 -8.55 -12.86
N LYS A 880 37.85 -8.46 -12.16
CA LYS A 880 37.28 -9.50 -11.31
C LYS A 880 35.99 -10.07 -11.83
N ALA A 881 35.15 -9.24 -12.46
CA ALA A 881 33.86 -9.66 -12.98
C ALA A 881 33.48 -8.81 -14.19
N VAL A 882 32.70 -9.39 -15.10
CA VAL A 882 32.16 -8.69 -16.27
C VAL A 882 30.78 -9.23 -16.54
N ASP A 883 29.81 -8.34 -16.70
CA ASP A 883 28.43 -8.69 -17.02
C ASP A 883 27.83 -7.72 -18.04
N THR A 884 26.65 -8.03 -18.55
CA THR A 884 25.87 -7.20 -19.47
C THR A 884 24.50 -6.87 -18.90
N MET A 885 24.13 -5.59 -18.94
CA MET A 885 22.92 -5.06 -18.32
C MET A 885 22.21 -4.12 -19.28
N ASP A 886 20.96 -4.43 -19.62
CA ASP A 886 20.12 -3.55 -20.45
C ASP A 886 19.62 -2.33 -19.67
N LEU A 887 19.64 -2.42 -18.34
CA LEU A 887 19.20 -1.38 -17.42
C LEU A 887 20.24 -1.23 -16.31
N VAL A 888 20.78 -0.03 -16.13
CA VAL A 888 21.63 0.33 -14.99
C VAL A 888 20.85 1.34 -14.15
N GLN A 889 20.40 0.94 -12.95
CA GLN A 889 19.45 1.71 -12.15
C GLN A 889 18.16 1.99 -12.95
N ASN A 890 17.83 3.25 -13.21
CA ASN A 890 16.71 3.68 -14.04
C ASN A 890 17.12 4.10 -15.47
N TYR A 891 18.38 3.85 -15.86
CA TYR A 891 18.89 4.21 -17.18
C TYR A 891 18.87 2.99 -18.11
N GLN A 892 17.87 2.97 -18.99
CA GLN A 892 17.73 1.96 -20.03
C GLN A 892 18.79 2.21 -21.12
N ALA A 893 19.44 1.15 -21.57
CA ALA A 893 20.30 1.19 -22.75
C ALA A 893 19.48 1.55 -24.01
N MET A 894 20.10 2.21 -24.98
CA MET A 894 19.43 2.55 -26.24
C MET A 894 19.02 1.27 -27.00
N GLU A 895 18.06 1.40 -27.92
CA GLU A 895 17.61 0.28 -28.76
C GLU A 895 18.80 -0.45 -29.43
N ASN A 896 18.81 -1.78 -29.40
CA ASN A 896 19.88 -2.66 -29.89
C ASN A 896 21.25 -2.52 -29.19
N THR A 897 21.30 -1.89 -28.02
CA THR A 897 22.51 -1.78 -27.19
C THR A 897 22.26 -2.29 -25.77
N THR A 898 23.33 -2.55 -25.05
CA THR A 898 23.35 -2.93 -23.63
C THR A 898 24.58 -2.32 -22.96
N PHE A 899 24.64 -2.29 -21.63
CA PHE A 899 25.83 -1.87 -20.89
C PHE A 899 26.68 -3.08 -20.53
N ARG A 900 27.97 -3.07 -20.91
CA ARG A 900 28.96 -3.98 -20.34
C ARG A 900 29.50 -3.38 -19.05
N VAL A 901 29.17 -3.99 -17.92
CA VAL A 901 29.62 -3.56 -16.59
C VAL A 901 30.80 -4.42 -16.17
N ILE A 902 31.89 -3.76 -15.78
CA ILE A 902 33.15 -4.40 -15.43
C ILE A 902 33.50 -4.04 -14.00
N GLU A 903 33.77 -5.04 -13.18
CA GLU A 903 34.30 -4.86 -11.83
C GLU A 903 35.79 -5.19 -11.81
N ALA A 904 36.58 -4.34 -11.16
CA ALA A 904 38.01 -4.54 -10.98
C ALA A 904 38.48 -4.13 -9.59
N ASP A 905 39.62 -4.68 -9.19
CA ASP A 905 40.41 -4.20 -8.06
C ASP A 905 41.49 -3.27 -8.59
N PHE A 906 41.50 -2.03 -8.12
CA PHE A 906 42.50 -1.01 -8.44
C PHE A 906 43.45 -0.83 -7.26
N GLU A 907 44.72 -1.18 -7.44
CA GLU A 907 45.77 -1.17 -6.42
C GLU A 907 46.71 0.02 -6.59
N SER A 908 46.98 0.74 -5.50
CA SER A 908 47.98 1.83 -5.43
C SER A 908 49.19 1.38 -4.60
N LYS A 909 50.40 1.54 -5.14
CA LYS A 909 51.68 1.10 -4.55
C LYS A 909 52.58 2.22 -4.04
N VAL A 910 52.20 3.48 -4.24
CA VAL A 910 52.99 4.66 -3.85
C VAL A 910 52.12 5.73 -3.21
N LEU A 911 52.76 6.63 -2.47
CA LEU A 911 52.16 7.82 -1.89
C LEU A 911 52.16 8.94 -2.95
N ALA A 912 51.19 8.91 -3.87
CA ALA A 912 51.06 9.92 -4.91
C ALA A 912 49.59 10.25 -5.19
N LEU A 913 49.31 11.53 -5.43
CA LEU A 913 48.08 12.00 -6.06
C LEU A 913 47.98 11.32 -7.43
N LEU A 914 47.01 10.44 -7.59
CA LEU A 914 46.62 9.97 -8.91
C LEU A 914 45.64 10.98 -9.48
N ASP A 915 46.16 11.98 -10.20
CA ASP A 915 45.34 12.83 -11.06
C ASP A 915 45.00 12.10 -12.36
N ILE A 916 44.33 10.94 -12.22
CA ILE A 916 43.74 10.24 -13.37
C ILE A 916 42.25 10.56 -13.35
N ASN A 917 41.76 11.10 -14.48
CA ASN A 917 40.34 11.08 -14.78
C ASN A 917 40.05 9.75 -15.52
N PRO A 918 39.44 8.74 -14.87
CA PRO A 918 39.26 7.42 -15.48
C PRO A 918 38.47 7.46 -16.78
N ALA A 919 37.44 8.31 -16.86
CA ALA A 919 36.61 8.47 -18.06
C ALA A 919 37.40 9.00 -19.27
N GLU A 920 38.45 9.78 -19.01
CA GLU A 920 39.33 10.33 -20.05
C GLU A 920 40.49 9.41 -20.41
N ARG A 921 40.71 8.31 -19.67
CA ARG A 921 41.93 7.49 -19.81
C ARG A 921 41.66 6.00 -20.02
N LEU A 922 40.45 5.52 -19.74
CA LEU A 922 40.04 4.13 -19.89
C LEU A 922 38.90 4.02 -20.90
N TRP A 923 39.15 3.24 -21.95
CA TRP A 923 38.18 2.91 -22.98
C TRP A 923 37.99 1.41 -23.05
N MET A 924 36.81 0.98 -23.50
CA MET A 924 36.63 -0.39 -23.93
C MET A 924 37.03 -0.51 -25.39
N LYS A 925 37.95 -1.41 -25.69
CA LYS A 925 38.41 -1.73 -27.04
C LYS A 925 37.79 -3.05 -27.48
N ILE A 926 37.05 -3.02 -28.59
CA ILE A 926 36.43 -4.19 -29.22
C ILE A 926 37.17 -4.49 -30.52
N ASP A 927 37.69 -5.70 -30.67
CA ASP A 927 38.39 -6.09 -31.90
C ASP A 927 37.36 -6.40 -33.02
N THR A 928 37.53 -5.76 -34.19
CA THR A 928 36.76 -6.06 -35.41
C THR A 928 37.69 -6.34 -36.60
N GLY A 929 37.16 -6.97 -37.65
CA GLY A 929 37.89 -7.21 -38.89
C GLY A 929 38.34 -5.94 -39.62
N ALA A 930 37.66 -4.81 -39.43
CA ALA A 930 38.06 -3.52 -39.97
C ALA A 930 39.13 -2.83 -39.12
N GLY A 931 39.11 -3.02 -37.81
CA GLY A 931 40.01 -2.40 -36.84
C GLY A 931 39.39 -2.35 -35.45
N PRO A 932 40.14 -1.99 -34.41
CA PRO A 932 39.55 -1.90 -33.08
C PRO A 932 38.55 -0.73 -33.01
N LEU A 933 37.37 -1.00 -32.44
CA LEU A 933 36.39 0.00 -32.07
C LEU A 933 36.63 0.41 -30.61
N MET A 934 36.66 1.72 -30.35
CA MET A 934 36.88 2.26 -29.00
C MET A 934 35.57 2.86 -28.48
N THR A 935 35.10 2.37 -27.35
CA THR A 935 33.91 2.87 -26.65
C THR A 935 34.33 3.62 -25.39
N LYS A 936 33.82 4.83 -25.20
CA LYS A 936 33.99 5.61 -23.96
C LYS A 936 33.17 5.01 -22.83
N MET A 937 33.62 5.24 -21.60
CA MET A 937 32.85 4.93 -20.40
C MET A 937 31.55 5.76 -20.39
N SER A 938 30.43 5.16 -19.98
CA SER A 938 29.15 5.86 -19.89
C SER A 938 28.99 6.54 -18.53
N ASP A 939 28.32 7.70 -18.53
CA ASP A 939 27.95 8.46 -17.33
C ASP A 939 27.11 7.64 -16.33
N VAL A 940 26.40 6.59 -16.77
CA VAL A 940 25.69 5.66 -15.87
C VAL A 940 26.65 4.96 -14.89
N THR A 941 27.95 4.95 -15.17
CA THR A 941 28.97 4.46 -14.24
C THR A 941 28.92 5.20 -12.91
N ALA A 942 28.58 6.50 -12.89
CA ALA A 942 28.44 7.27 -11.64
C ALA A 942 27.34 6.71 -10.72
N LEU A 943 26.36 6.01 -11.28
CA LEU A 943 25.19 5.47 -10.58
C LEU A 943 25.41 4.04 -10.08
N LEU A 944 26.55 3.43 -10.43
CA LEU A 944 26.93 2.12 -9.92
C LEU A 944 27.61 2.27 -8.56
N PRO A 945 27.30 1.38 -7.58
CA PRO A 945 28.16 1.16 -6.43
C PRO A 945 29.62 0.98 -6.87
N PHE A 946 30.53 1.76 -6.29
CA PHE A 946 31.95 1.80 -6.66
C PHE A 946 32.26 2.34 -8.07
N GLY A 947 31.36 3.14 -8.65
CA GLY A 947 31.53 3.76 -9.96
C GLY A 947 32.87 4.52 -10.10
N PHE A 948 33.65 4.18 -11.12
CA PHE A 948 34.99 4.72 -11.33
C PHE A 948 35.06 5.59 -12.58
N ILE A 949 34.40 6.73 -12.51
CA ILE A 949 34.28 7.69 -13.62
C ILE A 949 34.95 9.05 -13.33
N SER A 950 34.94 9.50 -12.07
CA SER A 950 35.49 10.80 -11.65
C SER A 950 36.93 10.69 -11.12
N PRO A 951 37.67 11.82 -11.04
CA PRO A 951 38.98 11.86 -10.39
C PRO A 951 38.93 11.31 -8.96
N VAL A 952 39.90 10.47 -8.58
CA VAL A 952 39.91 9.80 -7.26
C VAL A 952 41.25 9.90 -6.56
N MET A 953 41.20 10.09 -5.24
CA MET A 953 42.35 9.99 -4.35
C MET A 953 42.44 8.58 -3.77
N LEU A 954 43.59 7.93 -3.92
CA LEU A 954 43.80 6.58 -3.41
C LEU A 954 44.85 6.59 -2.31
N ALA A 955 44.54 5.95 -1.19
CA ALA A 955 45.49 5.79 -0.11
C ALA A 955 46.69 4.93 -0.58
N PRO A 956 47.91 5.21 -0.10
CA PRO A 956 49.08 4.38 -0.40
C PRO A 956 48.85 2.93 0.07
N SER A 957 49.29 1.97 -0.73
CA SER A 957 49.14 0.54 -0.44
C SER A 957 47.69 0.11 -0.21
N SER A 958 46.75 0.73 -0.93
CA SER A 958 45.33 0.38 -0.89
C SER A 958 44.90 -0.41 -2.12
N VAL A 959 43.86 -1.22 -1.94
CA VAL A 959 43.13 -1.88 -3.03
C VAL A 959 41.69 -1.37 -2.96
N SER A 960 41.24 -0.71 -4.02
CA SER A 960 39.88 -0.19 -4.14
C SER A 960 39.11 -1.00 -5.18
N LYS A 961 37.93 -1.50 -4.80
CA LYS A 961 37.01 -2.10 -5.77
C LYS A 961 36.41 -0.97 -6.61
N VAL A 962 36.31 -1.19 -7.91
CA VAL A 962 35.81 -0.21 -8.89
C VAL A 962 34.88 -0.88 -9.91
N ARG A 963 33.85 -0.16 -10.35
CA ARG A 963 32.97 -0.56 -11.46
C ARG A 963 33.00 0.45 -12.59
N MET A 964 32.95 -0.04 -13.83
CA MET A 964 32.93 0.76 -15.05
C MET A 964 31.86 0.22 -16.00
N ALA A 965 31.01 1.09 -16.57
CA ALA A 965 30.00 0.72 -17.55
C ALA A 965 30.34 1.28 -18.93
N TYR A 966 30.23 0.44 -19.97
CA TYR A 966 30.46 0.82 -21.36
C TYR A 966 29.29 0.40 -22.24
N PRO A 967 28.72 1.29 -23.07
CA PRO A 967 27.65 0.93 -23.99
C PRO A 967 28.21 0.04 -25.12
N ILE A 968 27.51 -1.03 -25.46
CA ILE A 968 27.91 -1.97 -26.52
C ILE A 968 26.69 -2.40 -27.32
N ALA A 969 26.83 -2.47 -28.63
CA ALA A 969 25.79 -3.01 -29.49
C ALA A 969 25.62 -4.52 -29.29
N ASN A 970 24.38 -5.01 -29.35
CA ASN A 970 24.05 -6.41 -29.11
C ASN A 970 24.78 -7.35 -30.09
N SER A 971 25.05 -6.89 -31.32
CA SER A 971 25.82 -7.62 -32.33
C SER A 971 27.29 -7.86 -31.95
N LEU A 972 27.87 -6.99 -31.10
CA LEU A 972 29.28 -7.02 -30.70
C LEU A 972 29.55 -7.77 -29.39
N LEU A 973 28.51 -8.32 -28.74
CA LEU A 973 28.64 -8.93 -27.41
C LEU A 973 29.60 -10.12 -27.36
N SER A 974 29.69 -10.90 -28.45
CA SER A 974 30.58 -12.06 -28.56
C SER A 974 31.99 -11.71 -29.04
N ALA A 975 32.22 -10.47 -29.45
CA ALA A 975 33.50 -10.02 -29.97
C ALA A 975 34.57 -9.97 -28.87
N LYS A 976 35.82 -10.22 -29.25
CA LYS A 976 36.96 -10.05 -28.36
C LYS A 976 37.04 -8.59 -27.88
N ALA A 977 37.15 -8.40 -26.57
CA ALA A 977 37.19 -7.07 -25.96
C ALA A 977 38.22 -6.97 -24.83
N GLU A 978 38.83 -5.79 -24.68
CA GLU A 978 39.79 -5.45 -23.62
C GLU A 978 39.53 -4.03 -23.09
N ILE A 979 39.85 -3.78 -21.81
CA ILE A 979 40.03 -2.40 -21.33
C ILE A 979 41.35 -1.90 -21.87
N TRP A 980 41.31 -0.75 -22.55
CA TRP A 980 42.46 -0.07 -23.11
C TRP A 980 42.66 1.27 -22.40
N GLY A 981 43.91 1.59 -22.06
CA GLY A 981 44.27 2.89 -21.52
C GLY A 981 45.53 3.46 -22.15
N ASP A 982 45.53 4.78 -22.39
CA ASP A 982 46.65 5.51 -22.97
C ASP A 982 47.62 5.94 -21.87
N LEU A 983 48.90 5.53 -21.98
CA LEU A 983 49.93 5.77 -20.97
C LEU A 983 51.18 6.38 -21.61
N ASP A 984 51.86 7.29 -20.90
CA ASP A 984 53.08 7.96 -21.38
C ASP A 984 54.16 7.00 -21.89
N THR A 985 54.20 5.76 -21.37
CA THR A 985 55.12 4.69 -21.81
C THR A 985 54.36 3.41 -22.15
N GLY A 986 53.42 3.46 -23.09
CA GLY A 986 52.78 2.28 -23.68
C GLY A 986 51.25 2.32 -23.66
N GLY A 987 50.61 1.16 -23.73
CA GLY A 987 49.15 1.05 -23.61
C GLY A 987 48.76 -0.03 -22.61
N LEU A 988 47.89 0.31 -21.68
CA LEU A 988 47.24 -0.66 -20.78
C LEU A 988 46.30 -1.53 -21.62
N ARG A 989 46.37 -2.85 -21.47
CA ARG A 989 45.44 -3.80 -22.11
C ARG A 989 45.06 -4.87 -21.12
N ILE A 990 43.79 -4.94 -20.76
CA ILE A 990 43.27 -5.95 -19.84
C ILE A 990 42.13 -6.71 -20.54
N PRO A 991 42.29 -8.01 -20.82
CA PRO A 991 41.27 -8.77 -21.52
C PRO A 991 40.01 -8.92 -20.64
N ILE A 992 38.85 -8.55 -21.19
CA ILE A 992 37.55 -8.67 -20.51
C ILE A 992 36.62 -9.68 -21.19
N LYS A 993 36.85 -9.98 -22.47
CA LYS A 993 36.16 -11.05 -23.21
C LYS A 993 37.10 -11.69 -24.23
N ASP A 994 37.25 -13.00 -24.15
CA ASP A 994 37.92 -13.79 -25.18
C ASP A 994 36.99 -14.09 -26.36
N GLY A 995 37.55 -14.13 -27.57
CA GLY A 995 36.78 -14.38 -28.79
C GLY A 995 37.58 -14.09 -30.07
N SER A 996 36.90 -14.16 -31.20
CA SER A 996 37.41 -13.66 -32.49
C SER A 996 37.00 -12.19 -32.68
N PRO A 997 37.73 -11.43 -33.52
CA PRO A 997 37.26 -10.13 -33.95
C PRO A 997 35.89 -10.23 -34.63
N TYR A 998 35.03 -9.25 -34.41
CA TYR A 998 33.73 -9.18 -35.09
C TYR A 998 33.90 -8.86 -36.59
N GLY A 999 33.17 -9.57 -37.45
CA GLY A 999 33.18 -9.35 -38.90
C GLY A 999 34.43 -9.83 -39.63
N SER A 1000 34.46 -9.61 -40.95
CA SER A 1000 35.55 -10.04 -41.84
C SER A 1000 36.66 -9.01 -41.95
N ALA A 1001 37.90 -9.46 -42.17
CA ALA A 1001 39.04 -8.58 -42.38
C ALA A 1001 38.86 -7.70 -43.64
N VAL A 1002 38.92 -6.38 -43.47
CA VAL A 1002 38.81 -5.42 -44.58
C VAL A 1002 40.20 -5.10 -45.15
N ASN A 1003 40.29 -4.91 -46.47
CA ASN A 1003 41.54 -4.58 -47.14
C ASN A 1003 41.94 -3.14 -46.78
N LYS A 1004 43.08 -2.95 -46.09
CA LYS A 1004 43.44 -1.66 -45.48
C LYS A 1004 44.36 -0.87 -46.40
N PRO A 1005 43.93 0.24 -47.02
CA PRO A 1005 44.81 1.06 -47.85
C PRO A 1005 45.93 1.67 -47.00
N THR A 1006 47.16 1.53 -47.50
CA THR A 1006 48.37 2.05 -46.85
C THR A 1006 49.09 3.00 -47.79
N VAL A 1007 49.44 4.18 -47.30
CA VAL A 1007 50.25 5.18 -48.01
C VAL A 1007 51.53 5.43 -47.23
N LYS A 1008 52.68 5.35 -47.91
CA LYS A 1008 54.01 5.61 -47.33
C LYS A 1008 54.51 6.98 -47.77
N ALA A 1009 54.94 7.80 -46.81
CA ALA A 1009 55.67 9.04 -47.02
C ALA A 1009 56.95 9.04 -46.18
N TYR A 1010 57.91 9.92 -46.48
CA TYR A 1010 59.20 9.95 -45.77
C TYR A 1010 58.99 10.16 -44.26
N GLY A 1011 59.28 9.12 -43.46
CA GLY A 1011 59.14 9.11 -42.00
C GLY A 1011 57.79 8.62 -41.45
N MET A 1012 56.80 8.29 -42.30
CA MET A 1012 55.48 7.84 -41.85
C MET A 1012 54.85 6.81 -42.80
N GLU A 1013 54.27 5.75 -42.23
CA GLU A 1013 53.38 4.82 -42.92
C GLU A 1013 51.96 5.03 -42.38
N LEU A 1014 51.08 5.60 -43.20
CA LEU A 1014 49.68 5.84 -42.84
C LEU A 1014 48.83 4.66 -43.35
N ARG A 1015 48.22 3.93 -42.42
CA ARG A 1015 47.29 2.84 -42.72
C ARG A 1015 45.88 3.28 -42.34
N VAL A 1016 45.00 3.42 -43.32
CA VAL A 1016 43.59 3.78 -43.07
C VAL A 1016 42.81 2.49 -42.90
N ASN A 1017 42.32 2.25 -41.68
CA ASN A 1017 41.60 1.02 -41.34
C ASN A 1017 40.14 1.08 -41.84
N GLN A 1018 39.42 2.17 -41.57
CA GLN A 1018 38.06 2.46 -42.00
C GLN A 1018 37.80 3.98 -41.89
N LEU A 1019 36.88 4.52 -42.68
CA LEU A 1019 36.31 5.85 -42.51
C LEU A 1019 34.86 5.67 -42.05
N ALA A 1020 34.50 6.23 -40.89
CA ALA A 1020 33.15 6.22 -40.34
C ALA A 1020 32.73 7.65 -40.02
N ILE A 1021 31.44 7.94 -40.14
CA ILE A 1021 30.86 9.20 -39.65
C ILE A 1021 30.64 8.99 -38.15
N TYR A 1022 31.33 9.77 -37.34
CA TYR A 1022 31.16 9.78 -35.89
C TYR A 1022 30.20 10.92 -35.56
N ASP A 1023 28.95 10.60 -35.22
CA ASP A 1023 28.09 11.52 -34.49
C ASP A 1023 28.21 11.15 -33.01
N GLU A 1024 28.48 12.16 -32.17
CA GLU A 1024 28.80 12.00 -30.75
C GLU A 1024 27.65 11.35 -29.97
N ASN A 1025 26.44 11.32 -30.55
CA ASN A 1025 25.25 10.69 -30.00
C ASN A 1025 24.91 9.32 -30.61
N THR A 1026 25.61 8.85 -31.65
CA THR A 1026 25.33 7.53 -32.24
C THR A 1026 26.09 6.48 -31.46
N ALA A 1027 25.38 5.79 -30.55
CA ALA A 1027 25.77 4.45 -30.16
C ALA A 1027 25.98 3.59 -31.41
N VAL A 1028 26.77 2.54 -31.30
CA VAL A 1028 27.25 1.65 -32.37
C VAL A 1028 26.09 0.82 -33.00
N ALA A 1029 24.98 1.45 -33.36
CA ALA A 1029 23.76 0.80 -33.86
C ALA A 1029 23.84 0.47 -35.36
N ASP A 1030 24.69 1.16 -36.13
CA ASP A 1030 24.80 1.00 -37.58
C ASP A 1030 26.17 0.45 -38.07
N VAL A 1031 26.75 -0.52 -37.34
CA VAL A 1031 27.96 -1.26 -37.79
C VAL A 1031 27.64 -2.66 -38.29
#